data_AF-A0A257DCU4-F1
#
_entry.id   AF-A0A257DCU4-F1
#
_cell.length_a   1.000
_cell.length_b   1.000
_cell.length_c   1.000
_cell.angle_alpha   90.00
_cell.angle_beta   90.00
_cell.angle_gamma   90.00
#
_symmetry.space_group_name_H-M   'P 1'
#
loop_
_entity.id
_entity.type
_entity.pdbx_description
1 polymer ?
#
loop_
_entity_poly.entity_id
_entity_poly.type
_entity_poly.pdbx_seq_one_letter_code
_entity_poly.pdbx_strand_id
1 'polypeptide(L)'
;MTETLAPIAAKMPSAEEIALIKKFLNDTTLFLGPDPEIMKNHDLMPRSALEEECIAKVSDAQTVAKIRDRIQAGCDEGFEMVEQMGAAPGAKWGDIITGVYSASGDLAIASAGGVLIFSALVHHPIKFILKNWVNDPTVGVREGDGFIHNDSRYGNVHNTDQSMILPIFHEGKLICWVASTVHEGENGAIEPGGMPSMAESPSDEGLKMCPFKVVENYQIKRDILTFLQNSVREPKLQYEDMKVKLFACLRIKQRIEETLRTDGYTPLVSTLRLTMENVRAEVKRRISEWPDMTVRTYIIQDSTLRENCVVKVNCQLTKTGDRLIFDFRGSSPEFTNRPTNTILAGLKGMLSQVIMCYVWPDLPRGQAAFAPIEVITDPYSIVNSSYDAPNSQSLMSIFTGFTAGQHAVAKFLYSCPEKYTKVHAPTFNMINTFIWGGVSQHGETLGNLCADLNGMGAGARSDMDGEHALAPIFATMADIGEQELNEEDVPFLQLVSKKMTMDAVAPGKYRGGQGYTMIVATKDSEQWGFMTTAQGAKIPPIQGLFGGYACGTYPLSKVKGVDVYEVLKNEPERFKHSIAEIMNERPFENATYTTHHMGMGFEISKRGELFMISQGAGAGYGDLLERNPAAVIRDIEEGLMSQGLAARLYKVKFDPVTLAIDTQGTDALRAAERKARIARGKPFNEFIKTWSKPKPPAHLQYFGCWGDEIGTLYMGSPDITRDANSPKPNYMRHPKDVRIEELEARLAALGALKEEKQ
;
A
#
# COMPACT_ATOMS: atom_id res chain seq x y z
N MET A 1 -7.74 -67.99 -11.14
CA MET A 1 -7.54 -67.23 -9.89
C MET A 1 -7.16 -65.80 -10.24
N THR A 2 -8.10 -64.88 -10.08
CA THR A 2 -7.92 -63.50 -9.57
C THR A 2 -9.30 -62.87 -9.62
N GLU A 3 -10.03 -63.02 -8.52
CA GLU A 3 -11.33 -62.40 -8.31
C GLU A 3 -11.18 -60.87 -8.33
N THR A 4 -11.97 -60.25 -9.17
CA THR A 4 -12.28 -58.82 -9.17
C THR A 4 -12.90 -58.44 -7.82
N LEU A 5 -12.15 -57.73 -6.98
CA LEU A 5 -12.67 -57.06 -5.79
C LEU A 5 -13.67 -55.98 -6.22
N ALA A 6 -14.94 -56.16 -5.86
CA ALA A 6 -15.95 -55.12 -5.98
C ALA A 6 -15.58 -53.91 -5.09
N PRO A 7 -15.91 -52.67 -5.49
CA PRO A 7 -15.67 -51.50 -4.66
C PRO A 7 -16.48 -51.63 -3.36
N ILE A 8 -15.78 -51.72 -2.23
CA ILE A 8 -16.41 -51.64 -0.91
C ILE A 8 -16.98 -50.23 -0.79
N ALA A 9 -18.31 -50.11 -0.75
CA ALA A 9 -18.98 -48.86 -0.44
C ALA A 9 -18.48 -48.38 0.92
N ALA A 10 -17.76 -47.24 0.94
CA ALA A 10 -17.23 -46.67 2.16
C ALA A 10 -18.41 -46.39 3.12
N LYS A 11 -18.43 -47.11 4.25
CA LYS A 11 -19.42 -46.91 5.30
C LYS A 11 -19.22 -45.49 5.84
N MET A 12 -20.26 -44.64 5.78
CA MET A 12 -20.17 -43.32 6.39
C MET A 12 -19.91 -43.48 7.89
N PRO A 13 -18.94 -42.73 8.46
CA PRO A 13 -18.59 -42.85 9.86
C PRO A 13 -19.79 -42.51 10.75
N SER A 14 -19.98 -43.28 11.81
CA SER A 14 -20.98 -43.01 12.85
C SER A 14 -20.70 -41.67 13.54
N ALA A 15 -21.70 -41.11 14.23
CA ALA A 15 -21.53 -39.86 14.96
C ALA A 15 -20.41 -39.95 16.04
N GLU A 16 -20.23 -41.11 16.65
CA GLU A 16 -19.15 -41.38 17.61
C GLU A 16 -17.78 -41.43 16.93
N GLU A 17 -17.66 -42.06 15.76
CA GLU A 17 -16.42 -42.07 14.98
C GLU A 17 -16.08 -40.65 14.47
N ILE A 18 -17.07 -39.87 14.03
CA ILE A 18 -16.87 -38.46 13.68
C ILE A 18 -16.38 -37.65 14.89
N ALA A 19 -16.95 -37.87 16.07
CA ALA A 19 -16.52 -37.21 17.29
C ALA A 19 -15.09 -37.61 17.69
N LEU A 20 -14.75 -38.89 17.57
CA LEU A 20 -13.40 -39.41 17.86
C LEU A 20 -12.36 -38.88 16.86
N ILE A 21 -12.69 -38.84 15.56
CA ILE A 21 -11.85 -38.25 14.51
C ILE A 21 -11.66 -36.76 14.76
N LYS A 22 -12.72 -36.01 15.06
CA LYS A 22 -12.62 -34.59 15.41
C LYS A 22 -11.74 -34.37 16.63
N LYS A 23 -11.91 -35.18 17.67
CA LYS A 23 -11.05 -35.13 18.87
C LYS A 23 -9.60 -35.43 18.52
N PHE A 24 -9.32 -36.51 17.78
CA PHE A 24 -7.97 -36.86 17.35
C PHE A 24 -7.34 -35.75 16.51
N LEU A 25 -8.05 -35.19 15.53
CA LEU A 25 -7.57 -34.09 14.70
C LEU A 25 -7.29 -32.82 15.53
N ASN A 26 -8.15 -32.50 16.50
CA ASN A 26 -7.92 -31.39 17.43
C ASN A 26 -6.69 -31.65 18.31
N ASP A 27 -6.59 -32.83 18.93
CA ASP A 27 -5.50 -33.22 19.83
C ASP A 27 -4.15 -33.36 19.09
N THR A 28 -4.17 -33.55 17.76
CA THR A 28 -2.97 -33.70 16.91
C THR A 28 -2.66 -32.48 16.05
N THR A 29 -3.31 -31.34 16.29
CA THR A 29 -3.01 -30.09 15.58
C THR A 29 -1.59 -29.62 15.88
N LEU A 30 -0.68 -29.75 14.91
CA LEU A 30 0.74 -29.42 15.07
C LEU A 30 1.04 -27.91 15.01
N PHE A 31 0.21 -27.15 14.28
CA PHE A 31 0.42 -25.72 14.05
C PHE A 31 -0.91 -25.02 13.77
N LEU A 32 -1.21 -23.97 14.53
CA LEU A 32 -2.35 -23.07 14.29
C LEU A 32 -1.92 -21.97 13.31
N GLY A 33 -1.86 -22.36 12.04
CA GLY A 33 -1.55 -21.46 10.93
C GLY A 33 -2.66 -20.45 10.63
N PRO A 34 -2.40 -19.51 9.70
CA PRO A 34 -3.41 -18.58 9.27
C PRO A 34 -4.56 -19.30 8.57
N ASP A 35 -5.78 -19.04 9.03
CA ASP A 35 -6.96 -19.77 8.62
C ASP A 35 -7.48 -19.29 7.25
N PRO A 36 -7.50 -20.15 6.21
CA PRO A 36 -7.92 -19.73 4.88
C PRO A 36 -9.37 -19.26 4.79
N GLU A 37 -10.27 -19.77 5.64
CA GLU A 37 -11.67 -19.31 5.67
C GLU A 37 -11.76 -17.90 6.24
N ILE A 38 -11.03 -17.63 7.34
CA ILE A 38 -10.95 -16.29 7.93
C ILE A 38 -10.31 -15.31 6.94
N MET A 39 -9.19 -15.66 6.32
CA MET A 39 -8.45 -14.76 5.42
C MET A 39 -9.16 -14.49 4.10
N LYS A 40 -9.99 -15.43 3.61
CA LYS A 40 -10.82 -15.22 2.41
C LYS A 40 -12.10 -14.44 2.71
N ASN A 41 -12.62 -14.51 3.93
CA ASN A 41 -13.88 -13.86 4.27
C ASN A 41 -13.70 -12.39 4.65
N HIS A 42 -14.41 -11.51 3.94
CA HIS A 42 -14.52 -10.08 4.25
C HIS A 42 -15.99 -9.64 4.39
N ASP A 43 -16.94 -10.58 4.33
CA ASP A 43 -18.35 -10.30 4.64
C ASP A 43 -18.55 -10.28 6.17
N LEU A 44 -19.68 -9.74 6.59
CA LEU A 44 -20.10 -9.66 7.99
C LEU A 44 -20.43 -11.07 8.51
N MET A 45 -20.05 -11.35 9.76
CA MET A 45 -20.49 -12.59 10.40
C MET A 45 -22.03 -12.59 10.55
N PRO A 46 -22.67 -13.78 10.52
CA PRO A 46 -24.09 -13.90 10.80
C PRO A 46 -24.47 -13.23 12.13
N ARG A 47 -25.68 -12.67 12.21
CA ARG A 47 -26.20 -12.11 13.47
C ARG A 47 -26.18 -13.18 14.55
N SER A 48 -25.70 -12.81 15.72
CA SER A 48 -25.86 -13.59 16.94
C SER A 48 -27.26 -13.41 17.53
N ALA A 49 -27.70 -14.36 18.35
CA ALA A 49 -28.97 -14.27 19.08
C ALA A 49 -29.05 -12.99 19.95
N LEU A 50 -27.91 -12.57 20.52
CA LEU A 50 -27.83 -11.32 21.30
C LEU A 50 -28.09 -10.09 20.43
N GLU A 51 -27.53 -10.05 19.23
CA GLU A 51 -27.75 -8.95 18.29
C GLU A 51 -29.20 -8.89 17.82
N GLU A 52 -29.82 -10.03 17.51
CA GLU A 52 -31.25 -10.10 17.18
C GLU A 52 -32.13 -9.57 18.31
N GLU A 53 -31.87 -10.01 19.54
CA GLU A 53 -32.58 -9.53 20.72
C GLU A 53 -32.41 -8.01 20.89
N CYS A 54 -31.19 -7.50 20.72
CA CYS A 54 -30.91 -6.09 20.92
C CYS A 54 -31.55 -5.20 19.85
N ILE A 55 -31.52 -5.62 18.58
CA ILE A 55 -32.15 -4.92 17.46
C ILE A 55 -33.66 -4.89 17.61
N ALA A 56 -34.27 -6.00 18.06
CA ALA A 56 -35.71 -6.06 18.30
C ALA A 56 -36.16 -5.07 19.40
N LYS A 57 -35.30 -4.79 20.37
CA LYS A 57 -35.58 -3.84 21.47
C LYS A 57 -35.27 -2.39 21.10
N VAL A 58 -34.18 -2.15 20.36
CA VAL A 58 -33.69 -0.81 20.02
C VAL A 58 -33.26 -0.81 18.56
N SER A 59 -33.98 -0.09 17.71
CA SER A 59 -33.66 0.08 16.28
C SER A 59 -34.03 1.46 15.74
N ASP A 60 -34.41 2.39 16.61
CA ASP A 60 -34.74 3.74 16.20
C ASP A 60 -33.49 4.51 15.75
N ALA A 61 -33.63 5.29 14.68
CA ALA A 61 -32.49 5.96 14.05
C ALA A 61 -31.83 7.00 14.95
N GLN A 62 -32.57 7.64 15.86
CA GLN A 62 -32.03 8.68 16.74
C GLN A 62 -31.07 8.09 17.77
N THR A 63 -31.46 6.99 18.41
CA THR A 63 -30.60 6.27 19.36
C THR A 63 -29.37 5.71 18.65
N VAL A 64 -29.55 5.05 17.50
CA VAL A 64 -28.42 4.50 16.73
C VAL A 64 -27.43 5.58 16.33
N ALA A 65 -27.90 6.74 15.82
CA ALA A 65 -27.04 7.85 15.47
C ALA A 65 -26.29 8.41 16.70
N LYS A 66 -27.00 8.68 17.80
CA LYS A 66 -26.41 9.19 19.05
C LYS A 66 -25.29 8.29 19.57
N ILE A 67 -25.52 6.97 19.60
CA ILE A 67 -24.52 6.01 20.07
C ILE A 67 -23.34 5.94 19.09
N ARG A 68 -23.61 5.87 17.79
CA ARG A 68 -22.55 5.82 16.76
C ARG A 68 -21.62 7.03 16.86
N ASP A 69 -22.18 8.23 16.96
CA ASP A 69 -21.40 9.48 17.05
C ASP A 69 -20.53 9.51 18.30
N ARG A 70 -21.03 9.00 19.43
CA ARG A 70 -20.24 8.88 20.67
C ARG A 70 -19.09 7.88 20.54
N ILE A 71 -19.33 6.72 19.92
CA ILE A 71 -18.28 5.71 19.71
C ILE A 71 -17.23 6.21 18.71
N GLN A 72 -17.67 6.89 17.64
CA GLN A 72 -16.81 7.54 16.67
C GLN A 72 -15.86 8.54 17.36
N ALA A 73 -16.41 9.43 18.19
CA ALA A 73 -15.61 10.36 18.98
C ALA A 73 -14.59 9.64 19.89
N GLY A 74 -14.95 8.49 20.46
CA GLY A 74 -14.01 7.67 21.22
C GLY A 74 -12.86 7.11 20.40
N CYS A 75 -13.13 6.66 19.16
CA CYS A 75 -12.09 6.25 18.22
C CYS A 75 -11.18 7.45 17.87
N ASP A 76 -11.75 8.61 17.57
CA ASP A 76 -11.01 9.81 17.21
C ASP A 76 -10.12 10.30 18.37
N GLU A 77 -10.62 10.31 19.60
CA GLU A 77 -9.80 10.57 20.80
C GLU A 77 -8.64 9.56 20.95
N GLY A 78 -8.90 8.28 20.66
CA GLY A 78 -7.87 7.25 20.67
C GLY A 78 -6.81 7.48 19.59
N PHE A 79 -7.22 7.92 18.39
CA PHE A 79 -6.34 8.27 17.28
C PHE A 79 -5.43 9.45 17.65
N GLU A 80 -6.00 10.57 18.07
CA GLU A 80 -5.25 11.78 18.45
C GLU A 80 -4.26 11.49 19.58
N MET A 81 -4.66 10.64 20.54
CA MET A 81 -3.79 10.28 21.64
C MET A 81 -2.57 9.45 21.20
N VAL A 82 -2.72 8.55 20.21
CA VAL A 82 -1.59 7.81 19.65
C VAL A 82 -0.68 8.73 18.86
N GLU A 83 -1.25 9.64 18.06
CA GLU A 83 -0.49 10.61 17.27
C GLU A 83 0.41 11.49 18.15
N GLN A 84 -0.10 11.96 19.28
CA GLN A 84 0.62 12.87 20.17
C GLN A 84 1.65 12.19 21.09
N MET A 85 1.54 10.87 21.31
CA MET A 85 2.36 10.15 22.29
C MET A 85 3.16 8.98 21.70
N GLY A 86 2.93 8.63 20.44
CA GLY A 86 3.64 7.55 19.76
C GLY A 86 5.10 7.92 19.47
N ALA A 87 5.97 6.91 19.53
CA ALA A 87 7.39 7.08 19.29
C ALA A 87 7.72 6.97 17.80
N ALA A 88 7.10 5.99 17.12
CA ALA A 88 7.33 5.78 15.69
C ALA A 88 6.91 7.01 14.86
N PRO A 89 7.68 7.38 13.82
CA PRO A 89 7.27 8.39 12.85
C PRO A 89 5.90 8.10 12.23
N GLY A 90 5.57 6.82 11.97
CA GLY A 90 4.25 6.42 11.51
C GLY A 90 3.15 6.81 12.49
N ALA A 91 3.42 6.71 13.80
CA ALA A 91 2.48 7.16 14.82
C ALA A 91 2.25 8.67 14.77
N LYS A 92 3.33 9.45 14.81
CA LYS A 92 3.32 10.91 14.88
C LYS A 92 2.65 11.59 13.69
N TRP A 93 2.68 10.94 12.53
CA TRP A 93 2.32 11.57 11.25
C TRP A 93 1.16 10.86 10.53
N GLY A 94 0.34 10.11 11.27
CA GLY A 94 -0.98 9.65 10.82
C GLY A 94 -1.05 8.25 10.20
N ASP A 95 0.03 7.46 10.22
CA ASP A 95 0.03 6.04 9.83
C ASP A 95 -0.46 5.14 10.99
N ILE A 96 -1.68 5.44 11.45
CA ILE A 96 -2.33 4.81 12.60
C ILE A 96 -3.82 4.65 12.36
N ILE A 97 -4.47 3.79 13.14
CA ILE A 97 -5.93 3.79 13.24
C ILE A 97 -6.40 3.23 14.57
N THR A 98 -7.61 3.60 14.96
CA THR A 98 -8.36 2.93 16.04
C THR A 98 -9.72 2.46 15.54
N GLY A 99 -10.26 1.41 16.17
CA GLY A 99 -11.58 0.91 15.79
C GLY A 99 -12.26 0.06 16.85
N VAL A 100 -13.58 -0.02 16.72
CA VAL A 100 -14.49 -0.84 17.52
C VAL A 100 -15.12 -1.90 16.62
N TYR A 101 -15.08 -3.13 17.10
CA TYR A 101 -15.55 -4.32 16.40
C TYR A 101 -16.69 -4.97 17.19
N SER A 102 -17.65 -5.59 16.51
CA SER A 102 -18.70 -6.37 17.16
C SER A 102 -18.11 -7.53 17.97
N ALA A 103 -18.89 -8.17 18.85
CA ALA A 103 -18.45 -9.38 19.56
C ALA A 103 -17.99 -10.51 18.61
N SER A 104 -18.55 -10.58 17.39
CA SER A 104 -18.14 -11.51 16.31
C SER A 104 -16.87 -11.10 15.56
N GLY A 105 -16.29 -9.94 15.90
CA GLY A 105 -15.06 -9.43 15.34
C GLY A 105 -15.23 -8.66 14.03
N ASP A 106 -16.43 -8.21 13.67
CA ASP A 106 -16.65 -7.40 12.46
C ASP A 106 -16.40 -5.92 12.76
N LEU A 107 -15.66 -5.20 11.89
CA LEU A 107 -15.40 -3.78 12.09
C LEU A 107 -16.69 -2.97 11.93
N ALA A 108 -17.11 -2.32 13.01
CA ALA A 108 -18.33 -1.51 13.03
C ALA A 108 -18.06 -0.02 12.86
N ILE A 109 -17.07 0.52 13.59
CA ILE A 109 -16.74 1.95 13.64
C ILE A 109 -15.22 2.10 13.74
N ALA A 110 -14.62 2.99 12.95
CA ALA A 110 -13.19 3.30 12.97
C ALA A 110 -12.97 4.80 13.11
N SER A 111 -11.79 5.26 13.50
CA SER A 111 -11.47 6.70 13.52
C SER A 111 -11.64 7.36 12.14
N ALA A 112 -12.02 8.63 12.14
CA ALA A 112 -12.17 9.45 10.94
C ALA A 112 -10.80 9.80 10.33
N GLY A 113 -9.76 9.92 11.18
CA GLY A 113 -8.36 10.02 10.77
C GLY A 113 -7.72 8.65 10.51
N GLY A 114 -6.58 8.66 9.83
CA GLY A 114 -5.70 7.50 9.75
C GLY A 114 -5.90 6.55 8.58
N VAL A 115 -5.31 5.36 8.75
CA VAL A 115 -5.13 4.35 7.70
C VAL A 115 -6.27 3.35 7.73
N LEU A 116 -7.32 3.66 6.97
CA LEU A 116 -8.57 2.91 6.97
C LEU A 116 -8.39 1.41 6.68
N ILE A 117 -7.43 1.04 5.81
CA ILE A 117 -7.10 -0.36 5.53
C ILE A 117 -6.74 -1.15 6.79
N PHE A 118 -6.03 -0.58 7.77
CA PHE A 118 -5.68 -1.30 9.00
C PHE A 118 -6.92 -1.77 9.75
N SER A 119 -7.90 -0.90 9.94
CA SER A 119 -9.14 -1.26 10.66
C SER A 119 -9.89 -2.38 9.93
N ALA A 120 -9.91 -2.33 8.59
CA ALA A 120 -10.58 -3.34 7.76
C ALA A 120 -9.82 -4.68 7.72
N LEU A 121 -8.58 -4.77 8.20
CA LEU A 121 -7.80 -6.01 8.22
C LEU A 121 -7.68 -6.62 9.61
N VAL A 122 -7.88 -5.84 10.67
CA VAL A 122 -7.81 -6.32 12.07
C VAL A 122 -9.01 -7.19 12.47
N HIS A 123 -10.09 -7.26 11.68
CA HIS A 123 -11.12 -8.28 11.91
C HIS A 123 -10.58 -9.71 11.78
N HIS A 124 -9.52 -9.94 10.99
CA HIS A 124 -8.96 -11.27 10.75
C HIS A 124 -8.28 -11.84 12.02
N PRO A 125 -7.36 -11.12 12.70
CA PRO A 125 -6.77 -11.61 13.93
C PRO A 125 -7.81 -11.72 15.05
N ILE A 126 -8.82 -10.85 15.12
CA ILE A 126 -9.91 -10.98 16.10
C ILE A 126 -10.70 -12.29 15.87
N LYS A 127 -11.06 -12.60 14.62
CA LYS A 127 -11.75 -13.85 14.27
C LYS A 127 -10.87 -15.08 14.56
N PHE A 128 -9.55 -14.97 14.41
CA PHE A 128 -8.62 -16.01 14.81
C PHE A 128 -8.60 -16.21 16.34
N ILE A 129 -8.57 -15.12 17.12
CA ILE A 129 -8.66 -15.17 18.60
C ILE A 129 -9.99 -15.81 19.03
N LEU A 130 -11.10 -15.42 18.41
CA LEU A 130 -12.43 -15.97 18.69
C LEU A 130 -12.49 -17.48 18.44
N LYS A 131 -11.92 -17.94 17.32
CA LYS A 131 -11.92 -19.36 16.94
C LYS A 131 -11.01 -20.20 17.82
N ASN A 132 -9.82 -19.71 18.13
CA ASN A 132 -8.75 -20.54 18.69
C ASN A 132 -8.47 -20.27 20.18
N TRP A 133 -8.68 -19.05 20.69
CA TRP A 133 -8.22 -18.69 22.04
C TRP A 133 -9.31 -18.56 23.08
N VAL A 134 -10.55 -18.21 22.71
CA VAL A 134 -11.64 -17.99 23.68
C VAL A 134 -11.85 -19.19 24.60
N ASN A 135 -11.88 -20.39 24.01
CA ASN A 135 -12.12 -21.64 24.74
C ASN A 135 -10.84 -22.45 24.99
N ASP A 136 -9.67 -21.93 24.63
CA ASP A 136 -8.41 -22.61 24.90
C ASP A 136 -8.10 -22.53 26.40
N PRO A 137 -7.82 -23.66 27.07
CA PRO A 137 -7.62 -23.69 28.51
C PRO A 137 -6.31 -23.03 28.97
N THR A 138 -5.33 -22.87 28.07
CA THR A 138 -4.00 -22.31 28.37
C THR A 138 -3.92 -20.82 28.04
N VAL A 139 -4.69 -20.37 27.06
CA VAL A 139 -4.76 -18.96 26.65
C VAL A 139 -5.98 -18.30 27.29
N GLY A 140 -7.19 -18.67 26.85
CA GLY A 140 -8.45 -18.02 27.23
C GLY A 140 -8.54 -16.55 26.82
N VAL A 141 -9.76 -16.00 26.85
CA VAL A 141 -10.02 -14.57 26.65
C VAL A 141 -10.83 -14.05 27.83
N ARG A 142 -10.26 -13.12 28.61
CA ARG A 142 -10.87 -12.55 29.81
C ARG A 142 -10.88 -11.02 29.74
N GLU A 143 -11.73 -10.42 30.56
CA GLU A 143 -11.68 -8.99 30.81
C GLU A 143 -10.30 -8.60 31.38
N GLY A 144 -9.73 -7.52 30.87
CA GLY A 144 -8.37 -7.10 31.23
C GLY A 144 -7.26 -7.69 30.37
N ASP A 145 -7.56 -8.65 29.49
CA ASP A 145 -6.56 -9.18 28.55
C ASP A 145 -6.34 -8.23 27.36
N GLY A 146 -5.19 -8.38 26.69
CA GLY A 146 -4.92 -7.73 25.41
C GLY A 146 -3.93 -8.54 24.57
N PHE A 147 -4.13 -8.48 23.25
CA PHE A 147 -3.43 -9.30 22.26
C PHE A 147 -2.65 -8.41 21.29
N ILE A 148 -1.46 -8.87 20.89
CA ILE A 148 -0.65 -8.23 19.85
C ILE A 148 -0.71 -9.06 18.57
N HIS A 149 -0.53 -8.39 17.43
CA HIS A 149 -0.49 -9.02 16.12
C HIS A 149 0.24 -8.11 15.12
N ASN A 150 1.10 -8.68 14.26
CA ASN A 150 1.64 -7.97 13.09
C ASN A 150 1.81 -8.87 11.85
N ASP A 151 1.74 -10.20 11.97
CA ASP A 151 1.97 -11.07 10.84
C ASP A 151 0.85 -10.94 9.80
N SER A 152 1.17 -10.33 8.64
CA SER A 152 0.25 -10.06 7.54
C SER A 152 -0.66 -11.26 7.22
N ARG A 153 -0.12 -12.48 7.34
CA ARG A 153 -0.80 -13.73 7.02
C ARG A 153 -2.03 -13.99 7.91
N TYR A 154 -2.09 -13.40 9.11
CA TYR A 154 -3.23 -13.45 10.03
C TYR A 154 -4.11 -12.18 9.98
N GLY A 155 -3.72 -11.15 9.22
CA GLY A 155 -4.36 -9.82 9.07
C GLY A 155 -3.30 -8.73 8.89
N ASN A 156 -3.64 -7.43 8.81
CA ASN A 156 -2.71 -6.33 8.46
C ASN A 156 -2.09 -6.42 7.04
N VAL A 157 -1.29 -5.41 6.67
CA VAL A 157 -0.69 -5.27 5.33
C VAL A 157 0.69 -5.92 5.27
N HIS A 158 1.50 -5.67 6.28
CA HIS A 158 2.86 -6.18 6.49
C HIS A 158 3.23 -6.06 7.98
N ASN A 159 4.34 -6.68 8.38
CA ASN A 159 4.65 -6.89 9.79
C ASN A 159 5.28 -5.70 10.52
N THR A 160 5.48 -4.59 9.86
CA THR A 160 5.69 -3.29 10.53
C THR A 160 4.42 -2.75 11.16
N ASP A 161 3.23 -3.15 10.67
CA ASP A 161 1.96 -2.73 11.24
C ASP A 161 1.63 -3.58 12.47
N GLN A 162 1.74 -2.99 13.65
CA GLN A 162 1.50 -3.69 14.91
C GLN A 162 0.16 -3.27 15.53
N SER A 163 -0.70 -4.26 15.78
CA SER A 163 -2.02 -4.07 16.36
C SER A 163 -2.06 -4.48 17.83
N MET A 164 -2.71 -3.68 18.67
CA MET A 164 -3.13 -4.03 20.03
C MET A 164 -4.65 -4.22 20.05
N ILE A 165 -5.12 -5.36 20.54
CA ILE A 165 -6.53 -5.80 20.49
C ILE A 165 -7.01 -6.13 21.90
N LEU A 166 -8.08 -5.48 22.37
CA LEU A 166 -8.66 -5.73 23.70
C LEU A 166 -10.13 -6.17 23.59
N PRO A 167 -10.54 -7.26 24.28
CA PRO A 167 -11.95 -7.60 24.44
C PRO A 167 -12.62 -6.69 25.48
N ILE A 168 -13.86 -6.30 25.21
CA ILE A 168 -14.69 -5.53 26.14
C ILE A 168 -15.81 -6.42 26.68
N PHE A 169 -15.86 -6.56 28.00
CA PHE A 169 -16.86 -7.34 28.71
C PHE A 169 -17.87 -6.44 29.42
N HIS A 170 -19.09 -6.94 29.58
CA HIS A 170 -20.12 -6.37 30.43
C HIS A 170 -20.90 -7.51 31.10
N GLU A 171 -20.96 -7.51 32.43
CA GLU A 171 -21.61 -8.57 33.22
C GLU A 171 -21.14 -9.99 32.84
N GLY A 172 -19.83 -10.16 32.62
CA GLY A 172 -19.22 -11.44 32.24
C GLY A 172 -19.44 -11.86 30.79
N LYS A 173 -20.07 -11.03 29.95
CA LYS A 173 -20.29 -11.30 28.52
C LYS A 173 -19.39 -10.43 27.65
N LEU A 174 -18.76 -11.02 26.64
CA LEU A 174 -18.05 -10.29 25.59
C LEU A 174 -19.07 -9.53 24.72
N ILE A 175 -18.97 -8.20 24.68
CA ILE A 175 -19.92 -7.34 23.95
C ILE A 175 -19.32 -6.74 22.67
N CYS A 176 -18.03 -6.43 22.66
CA CYS A 176 -17.31 -5.86 21.52
C CYS A 176 -15.79 -6.01 21.72
N TRP A 177 -15.01 -5.63 20.71
CA TRP A 177 -13.56 -5.50 20.78
C TRP A 177 -13.14 -4.08 20.42
N VAL A 178 -12.00 -3.66 20.93
CA VAL A 178 -11.34 -2.41 20.52
C VAL A 178 -9.94 -2.76 20.01
N ALA A 179 -9.47 -2.02 19.01
CA ALA A 179 -8.10 -2.16 18.54
C ALA A 179 -7.48 -0.82 18.17
N SER A 180 -6.17 -0.76 18.29
CA SER A 180 -5.31 0.32 17.80
C SER A 180 -4.15 -0.31 17.02
N THR A 181 -3.88 0.21 15.83
CA THR A 181 -2.77 -0.23 14.97
C THR A 181 -1.88 0.95 14.66
N VAL A 182 -0.56 0.72 14.69
CA VAL A 182 0.48 1.70 14.37
C VAL A 182 1.48 1.03 13.43
N HIS A 183 1.97 1.79 12.45
CA HIS A 183 3.16 1.40 11.72
C HIS A 183 4.42 1.70 12.55
N GLU A 184 5.09 0.68 13.07
CA GLU A 184 6.21 0.86 14.02
C GLU A 184 7.58 1.01 13.34
N GLY A 185 7.69 0.77 12.03
CA GLY A 185 8.94 0.95 11.28
C GLY A 185 10.12 0.14 11.80
N GLU A 186 9.94 -0.74 12.78
CA GLU A 186 10.92 -1.71 13.21
C GLU A 186 10.24 -2.97 13.75
N ASN A 187 10.83 -4.11 13.42
CA ASN A 187 10.39 -5.44 13.81
C ASN A 187 11.56 -6.45 13.87
N GLY A 188 12.82 -6.02 13.70
CA GLY A 188 13.97 -6.93 13.75
C GLY A 188 14.25 -7.68 12.45
N ALA A 189 13.72 -7.21 11.31
CA ALA A 189 14.04 -7.72 9.98
C ALA A 189 15.55 -7.67 9.68
N ILE A 190 16.01 -8.26 8.57
CA ILE A 190 17.44 -8.24 8.19
C ILE A 190 17.96 -6.84 7.82
N GLU A 191 17.07 -5.91 7.47
CA GLU A 191 17.40 -4.50 7.17
C GLU A 191 16.67 -3.58 8.17
N PRO A 192 17.25 -2.42 8.53
CA PRO A 192 16.57 -1.42 9.37
C PRO A 192 15.28 -0.91 8.73
N GLY A 193 14.33 -0.44 9.54
CA GLY A 193 13.06 0.05 9.04
C GLY A 193 11.97 -1.01 8.90
N GLY A 194 12.24 -2.26 9.31
CA GLY A 194 11.30 -3.38 9.32
C GLY A 194 10.77 -3.85 7.95
N MET A 195 11.21 -3.20 6.86
CA MET A 195 10.77 -3.46 5.49
C MET A 195 11.95 -3.83 4.58
N PRO A 196 12.52 -5.03 4.70
CA PRO A 196 13.72 -5.41 3.96
C PRO A 196 13.43 -5.59 2.46
N SER A 197 14.04 -4.76 1.61
CA SER A 197 14.02 -4.95 0.15
C SER A 197 14.81 -6.18 -0.29
N MET A 198 15.74 -6.63 0.56
CA MET A 198 16.63 -7.75 0.29
C MET A 198 16.17 -9.09 0.86
N ALA A 199 14.99 -9.16 1.51
CA ALA A 199 14.46 -10.41 2.05
C ALA A 199 14.24 -11.47 0.96
N GLU A 200 14.73 -12.69 1.20
CA GLU A 200 14.59 -13.84 0.30
C GLU A 200 13.68 -14.92 0.88
N SER A 201 13.35 -14.82 2.16
CA SER A 201 12.42 -15.70 2.83
C SER A 201 11.57 -14.91 3.82
N PRO A 202 10.41 -15.44 4.21
CA PRO A 202 9.65 -14.84 5.29
C PRO A 202 10.46 -14.70 6.59
N SER A 203 11.48 -15.54 6.81
CA SER A 203 12.30 -15.48 8.03
C SER A 203 13.23 -14.26 8.08
N ASP A 204 13.45 -13.61 6.95
CA ASP A 204 14.26 -12.40 6.86
C ASP A 204 13.49 -11.14 7.27
N GLU A 205 12.18 -11.28 7.49
CA GLU A 205 11.25 -10.16 7.69
C GLU A 205 11.12 -9.73 9.15
N GLY A 206 11.83 -10.40 10.08
CA GLY A 206 11.81 -10.06 11.50
C GLY A 206 10.66 -10.70 12.26
N LEU A 207 10.20 -10.02 13.31
CA LEU A 207 9.09 -10.43 14.16
C LEU A 207 7.80 -10.55 13.33
N LYS A 208 7.27 -11.77 13.31
CA LYS A 208 5.97 -12.11 12.74
C LYS A 208 5.11 -12.73 13.83
N MET A 209 4.44 -11.84 14.53
CA MET A 209 3.56 -12.06 15.64
C MET A 209 2.19 -12.47 15.13
N CYS A 210 1.89 -13.77 15.24
CA CYS A 210 0.51 -14.24 15.23
C CYS A 210 -0.26 -13.62 16.40
N PRO A 211 -1.61 -13.71 16.44
CA PRO A 211 -2.36 -13.15 17.56
C PRO A 211 -2.03 -13.87 18.87
N PHE A 212 -1.32 -13.23 19.80
CA PHE A 212 -1.02 -13.79 21.12
C PHE A 212 -1.16 -12.75 22.24
N LYS A 213 -1.38 -13.24 23.47
CA LYS A 213 -1.68 -12.41 24.64
C LYS A 213 -0.42 -11.73 25.19
N VAL A 214 -0.44 -10.41 25.28
CA VAL A 214 0.65 -9.56 25.81
C VAL A 214 0.24 -8.70 27.00
N VAL A 215 -1.06 -8.61 27.29
CA VAL A 215 -1.60 -7.83 28.39
C VAL A 215 -2.52 -8.74 29.22
N GLU A 216 -2.38 -8.65 30.54
CA GLU A 216 -3.26 -9.30 31.53
C GLU A 216 -3.58 -8.30 32.64
N ASN A 217 -4.84 -8.21 33.06
CA ASN A 217 -5.32 -7.22 34.03
C ASN A 217 -4.94 -5.77 33.66
N TYR A 218 -5.01 -5.43 32.37
CA TYR A 218 -4.60 -4.14 31.81
C TYR A 218 -3.12 -3.77 32.05
N GLN A 219 -2.27 -4.77 32.31
CA GLN A 219 -0.83 -4.62 32.47
C GLN A 219 -0.08 -5.42 31.40
N ILE A 220 0.92 -4.79 30.77
CA ILE A 220 1.80 -5.46 29.81
C ILE A 220 2.65 -6.52 30.53
N LYS A 221 2.66 -7.73 29.97
CA LYS A 221 3.45 -8.86 30.46
C LYS A 221 4.94 -8.60 30.26
N ARG A 222 5.69 -8.51 31.36
CA ARG A 222 7.09 -8.06 31.35
C ARG A 222 8.04 -9.05 30.66
N ASP A 223 7.80 -10.34 30.85
CA ASP A 223 8.55 -11.43 30.21
C ASP A 223 8.42 -11.37 28.68
N ILE A 224 7.19 -11.23 28.18
CA ILE A 224 6.92 -11.13 26.74
C ILE A 224 7.45 -9.81 26.16
N LEU A 225 7.25 -8.69 26.85
CA LEU A 225 7.83 -7.41 26.45
C LEU A 225 9.37 -7.51 26.35
N THR A 226 10.02 -8.12 27.33
CA THR A 226 11.49 -8.27 27.33
C THR A 226 11.95 -9.10 26.14
N PHE A 227 11.22 -10.17 25.78
CA PHE A 227 11.49 -10.94 24.57
C PHE A 227 11.38 -10.09 23.30
N LEU A 228 10.30 -9.32 23.15
CA LEU A 228 10.08 -8.45 21.99
C LEU A 228 11.17 -7.37 21.87
N GLN A 229 11.53 -6.72 22.98
CA GLN A 229 12.61 -5.72 23.03
C GLN A 229 13.98 -6.29 22.61
N ASN A 230 14.27 -7.54 22.96
CA ASN A 230 15.53 -8.21 22.55
C ASN A 230 15.50 -8.73 21.11
N SER A 231 14.37 -8.58 20.42
CA SER A 231 14.19 -9.08 19.05
C SER A 231 14.18 -7.95 18.01
N VAL A 232 14.43 -6.69 18.43
CA VAL A 232 14.41 -5.50 17.58
C VAL A 232 15.62 -4.61 17.82
N ARG A 233 15.92 -3.70 16.89
CA ARG A 233 16.99 -2.68 17.05
C ARG A 233 16.61 -1.57 18.03
N GLU A 234 15.32 -1.22 18.08
CA GLU A 234 14.78 -0.12 18.89
C GLU A 234 13.92 -0.63 20.07
N PRO A 235 14.53 -1.13 21.16
CA PRO A 235 13.78 -1.68 22.29
C PRO A 235 12.93 -0.63 23.03
N LYS A 236 13.32 0.65 22.98
CA LYS A 236 12.55 1.74 23.60
C LYS A 236 11.24 1.97 22.84
N LEU A 237 11.34 2.14 21.52
CA LEU A 237 10.20 2.29 20.61
C LEU A 237 9.20 1.15 20.77
N GLN A 238 9.68 -0.11 20.80
CA GLN A 238 8.81 -1.27 21.00
C GLN A 238 7.98 -1.19 22.30
N TYR A 239 8.56 -0.68 23.39
CA TYR A 239 7.80 -0.52 24.64
C TYR A 239 6.85 0.67 24.61
N GLU A 240 7.32 1.82 24.12
CA GLU A 240 6.56 3.05 24.04
C GLU A 240 5.31 2.87 23.18
N ASP A 241 5.47 2.26 22.00
CA ASP A 241 4.35 2.05 21.08
C ASP A 241 3.40 0.94 21.58
N MET A 242 3.89 -0.13 22.21
CA MET A 242 3.00 -1.10 22.89
C MET A 242 2.17 -0.42 23.97
N LYS A 243 2.79 0.49 24.73
CA LYS A 243 2.14 1.21 25.82
C LYS A 243 1.10 2.18 25.28
N VAL A 244 1.43 3.03 24.29
CA VAL A 244 0.50 4.02 23.75
C VAL A 244 -0.74 3.35 23.12
N LYS A 245 -0.56 2.25 22.36
CA LYS A 245 -1.67 1.49 21.78
C LYS A 245 -2.58 0.89 22.85
N LEU A 246 -2.01 0.36 23.94
CA LEU A 246 -2.81 -0.13 25.06
C LEU A 246 -3.65 1.00 25.66
N PHE A 247 -3.04 2.17 25.93
CA PHE A 247 -3.78 3.30 26.50
C PHE A 247 -4.86 3.82 25.54
N ALA A 248 -4.63 3.79 24.22
CA ALA A 248 -5.64 4.14 23.21
C ALA A 248 -6.86 3.22 23.29
N CYS A 249 -6.62 1.90 23.36
CA CYS A 249 -7.68 0.95 23.60
C CYS A 249 -8.41 1.19 24.93
N LEU A 250 -7.70 1.56 26.00
CA LEU A 250 -8.31 1.90 27.29
C LEU A 250 -9.15 3.19 27.24
N ARG A 251 -8.75 4.19 26.44
CA ARG A 251 -9.52 5.40 26.21
C ARG A 251 -10.85 5.09 25.50
N ILE A 252 -10.81 4.29 24.45
CA ILE A 252 -12.01 3.86 23.73
C ILE A 252 -12.91 3.02 24.65
N LYS A 253 -12.32 2.11 25.44
CA LYS A 253 -13.03 1.36 26.47
C LYS A 253 -13.78 2.28 27.44
N GLN A 254 -13.15 3.35 27.92
CA GLN A 254 -13.80 4.31 28.82
C GLN A 254 -15.07 4.91 28.18
N ARG A 255 -15.03 5.28 26.90
CA ARG A 255 -16.20 5.81 26.17
C ARG A 255 -17.30 4.75 25.98
N ILE A 256 -16.92 3.50 25.78
CA ILE A 256 -17.85 2.38 25.75
C ILE A 256 -18.51 2.20 27.12
N GLU A 257 -17.74 2.20 28.21
CA GLU A 257 -18.28 2.06 29.58
C GLU A 257 -19.20 3.22 29.99
N GLU A 258 -18.87 4.44 29.60
CA GLU A 258 -19.75 5.61 29.77
C GLU A 258 -21.09 5.37 29.05
N THR A 259 -21.04 4.84 27.83
CA THR A 259 -22.23 4.47 27.05
C THR A 259 -23.03 3.35 27.71
N LEU A 260 -22.37 2.31 28.20
CA LEU A 260 -23.04 1.23 28.95
C LEU A 260 -23.74 1.75 30.19
N ARG A 261 -23.14 2.71 30.90
CA ARG A 261 -23.73 3.31 32.12
C ARG A 261 -24.94 4.19 31.81
N THR A 262 -24.92 4.96 30.72
CA THR A 262 -26.00 5.91 30.41
C THR A 262 -27.12 5.32 29.59
N ASP A 263 -26.81 4.41 28.67
CA ASP A 263 -27.74 3.89 27.67
C ASP A 263 -27.96 2.38 27.78
N GLY A 264 -27.04 1.65 28.42
CA GLY A 264 -27.08 0.19 28.53
C GLY A 264 -26.42 -0.53 27.36
N TYR A 265 -26.25 -1.86 27.48
CA TYR A 265 -25.61 -2.67 26.43
C TYR A 265 -26.50 -2.87 25.19
N THR A 266 -27.83 -2.83 25.35
CA THR A 266 -28.78 -3.10 24.26
C THR A 266 -28.67 -2.08 23.11
N PRO A 267 -28.70 -0.75 23.36
CA PRO A 267 -28.46 0.23 22.30
C PRO A 267 -27.08 0.11 21.66
N LEU A 268 -26.03 -0.20 22.43
CA LEU A 268 -24.67 -0.35 21.92
C LEU A 268 -24.56 -1.49 20.91
N VAL A 269 -24.94 -2.71 21.32
CA VAL A 269 -24.86 -3.90 20.46
C VAL A 269 -25.71 -3.73 19.21
N SER A 270 -26.93 -3.17 19.36
CA SER A 270 -27.79 -2.86 18.21
C SER A 270 -27.14 -1.85 17.26
N THR A 271 -26.56 -0.78 17.80
CA THR A 271 -25.91 0.27 16.99
C THR A 271 -24.73 -0.28 16.19
N LEU A 272 -23.86 -1.09 16.80
CA LEU A 272 -22.72 -1.68 16.10
C LEU A 272 -23.19 -2.54 14.92
N ARG A 273 -24.21 -3.38 15.12
CA ARG A 273 -24.75 -4.25 14.06
C ARG A 273 -25.50 -3.47 12.98
N LEU A 274 -26.41 -2.57 13.36
CA LEU A 274 -27.20 -1.78 12.42
C LEU A 274 -26.33 -0.82 11.60
N THR A 275 -25.25 -0.28 12.17
CA THR A 275 -24.29 0.54 11.42
C THR A 275 -23.73 -0.25 10.23
N MET A 276 -23.26 -1.48 10.46
CA MET A 276 -22.71 -2.33 9.40
C MET A 276 -23.78 -2.73 8.38
N GLU A 277 -24.97 -3.15 8.82
CA GLU A 277 -26.00 -3.63 7.91
C GLU A 277 -26.61 -2.51 7.04
N ASN A 278 -26.78 -1.32 7.62
CA ASN A 278 -27.24 -0.15 6.88
C ASN A 278 -26.24 0.26 5.81
N VAL A 279 -24.93 0.25 6.12
CA VAL A 279 -23.89 0.52 5.14
C VAL A 279 -23.88 -0.53 4.03
N ARG A 280 -23.97 -1.83 4.37
CA ARG A 280 -24.02 -2.89 3.36
C ARG A 280 -25.23 -2.75 2.43
N ALA A 281 -26.39 -2.43 2.98
CA ALA A 281 -27.62 -2.21 2.21
C ALA A 281 -27.47 -1.00 1.26
N GLU A 282 -26.90 0.10 1.77
CA GLU A 282 -26.67 1.31 0.99
C GLU A 282 -25.66 1.11 -0.14
N VAL A 283 -24.57 0.37 0.10
CA VAL A 283 -23.61 0.01 -0.95
C VAL A 283 -24.28 -0.79 -2.06
N LYS A 284 -25.10 -1.81 -1.71
CA LYS A 284 -25.83 -2.58 -2.72
C LYS A 284 -26.78 -1.72 -3.54
N ARG A 285 -27.48 -0.78 -2.90
CA ARG A 285 -28.34 0.19 -3.59
C ARG A 285 -27.51 1.02 -4.58
N ARG A 286 -26.40 1.62 -4.14
CA ARG A 286 -25.52 2.45 -4.99
C ARG A 286 -24.89 1.66 -6.14
N ILE A 287 -24.48 0.42 -5.90
CA ILE A 287 -24.00 -0.48 -6.97
C ILE A 287 -25.12 -0.71 -7.98
N SER A 288 -26.37 -0.95 -7.54
CA SER A 288 -27.48 -1.21 -8.46
C SER A 288 -27.74 -0.09 -9.48
N GLU A 289 -27.40 1.16 -9.12
CA GLU A 289 -27.55 2.37 -9.95
C GLU A 289 -26.42 2.56 -10.97
N TRP A 290 -25.31 1.83 -10.84
CA TRP A 290 -24.24 1.88 -11.83
C TRP A 290 -24.69 1.23 -13.14
N PRO A 291 -24.13 1.60 -14.30
CA PRO A 291 -24.43 0.91 -15.55
C PRO A 291 -23.87 -0.53 -15.52
N ASP A 292 -24.67 -1.49 -15.97
CA ASP A 292 -24.19 -2.86 -16.23
C ASP A 292 -23.16 -2.81 -17.36
N MET A 293 -21.89 -3.06 -17.02
CA MET A 293 -20.79 -3.06 -17.97
C MET A 293 -19.56 -3.78 -17.44
N THR A 294 -18.60 -4.00 -18.34
CA THR A 294 -17.28 -4.55 -18.03
C THR A 294 -16.20 -3.56 -18.47
N VAL A 295 -15.26 -3.29 -17.57
CA VAL A 295 -14.09 -2.45 -17.80
C VAL A 295 -12.84 -3.30 -17.58
N ARG A 296 -11.85 -3.16 -18.47
CA ARG A 296 -10.53 -3.79 -18.31
C ARG A 296 -9.43 -2.73 -18.18
N THR A 297 -8.45 -3.03 -17.34
CA THR A 297 -7.22 -2.26 -17.19
C THR A 297 -6.10 -3.14 -16.64
N TYR A 298 -4.88 -2.61 -16.63
CA TYR A 298 -3.73 -3.23 -15.99
C TYR A 298 -2.77 -2.14 -15.54
N ILE A 299 -1.97 -2.43 -14.52
CA ILE A 299 -0.85 -1.58 -14.09
C ILE A 299 0.42 -2.44 -14.10
N ILE A 300 1.55 -1.80 -14.40
CA ILE A 300 2.85 -2.45 -14.52
C ILE A 300 3.74 -1.99 -13.39
N GLN A 301 4.38 -2.95 -12.73
CA GLN A 301 5.56 -2.73 -11.91
C GLN A 301 6.81 -2.98 -12.75
N ASP A 302 7.88 -2.23 -12.48
CA ASP A 302 9.11 -2.26 -13.26
C ASP A 302 10.31 -2.90 -12.55
N SER A 303 10.12 -3.40 -11.32
CA SER A 303 11.20 -4.00 -10.53
C SER A 303 10.69 -4.92 -9.42
N THR A 304 11.48 -5.92 -9.04
CA THR A 304 11.31 -6.70 -7.81
C THR A 304 12.01 -6.07 -6.59
N LEU A 305 12.42 -4.80 -6.69
CA LEU A 305 13.34 -4.09 -5.79
C LEU A 305 14.80 -4.58 -5.85
N ARG A 306 15.09 -5.65 -6.60
CA ARG A 306 16.45 -6.20 -6.77
C ARG A 306 16.92 -6.25 -8.22
N GLU A 307 15.98 -6.42 -9.15
CA GLU A 307 16.24 -6.36 -10.58
C GLU A 307 15.11 -5.62 -11.32
N ASN A 308 15.38 -5.16 -12.55
CA ASN A 308 14.35 -4.57 -13.41
C ASN A 308 13.60 -5.70 -14.14
N CYS A 309 12.28 -5.68 -14.08
CA CYS A 309 11.40 -6.65 -14.74
C CYS A 309 10.01 -6.05 -14.97
N VAL A 310 9.19 -6.67 -15.80
CA VAL A 310 7.81 -6.21 -16.05
C VAL A 310 6.84 -7.14 -15.34
N VAL A 311 6.26 -6.69 -14.23
CA VAL A 311 5.26 -7.43 -13.44
C VAL A 311 3.89 -6.81 -13.68
N LYS A 312 2.99 -7.54 -14.32
CA LYS A 312 1.63 -7.09 -14.64
C LYS A 312 0.67 -7.42 -13.50
N VAL A 313 -0.05 -6.40 -13.03
CA VAL A 313 -1.28 -6.58 -12.24
C VAL A 313 -2.47 -6.33 -13.17
N ASN A 314 -3.24 -7.39 -13.43
CA ASN A 314 -4.38 -7.37 -14.33
C ASN A 314 -5.66 -7.02 -13.56
N CYS A 315 -6.61 -6.31 -14.17
CA CYS A 315 -7.90 -6.04 -13.53
C CYS A 315 -9.04 -5.95 -14.55
N GLN A 316 -10.07 -6.76 -14.36
CA GLN A 316 -11.36 -6.64 -15.01
C GLN A 316 -12.42 -6.36 -13.95
N LEU A 317 -13.11 -5.22 -14.06
CA LEU A 317 -14.22 -4.84 -13.20
C LEU A 317 -15.53 -5.08 -13.94
N THR A 318 -16.41 -5.91 -13.38
CA THR A 318 -17.73 -6.22 -13.97
C THR A 318 -18.84 -5.88 -12.99
N LYS A 319 -19.86 -5.16 -13.46
CA LYS A 319 -21.08 -4.85 -12.71
C LYS A 319 -22.28 -5.46 -13.42
N THR A 320 -23.14 -6.16 -12.68
CA THR A 320 -24.43 -6.66 -13.16
C THR A 320 -25.45 -6.60 -12.02
N GLY A 321 -26.55 -5.86 -12.19
CA GLY A 321 -27.53 -5.68 -11.10
C GLY A 321 -26.88 -5.03 -9.87
N ASP A 322 -26.99 -5.64 -8.69
CA ASP A 322 -26.35 -5.18 -7.44
C ASP A 322 -24.98 -5.85 -7.18
N ARG A 323 -24.45 -6.60 -8.16
CA ARG A 323 -23.21 -7.37 -8.06
C ARG A 323 -22.05 -6.64 -8.72
N LEU A 324 -20.96 -6.43 -7.98
CA LEU A 324 -19.71 -5.84 -8.46
C LEU A 324 -18.55 -6.82 -8.22
N ILE A 325 -17.78 -7.12 -9.27
CA ILE A 325 -16.70 -8.11 -9.23
C ILE A 325 -15.41 -7.48 -9.75
N PHE A 326 -14.39 -7.44 -8.89
CA PHE A 326 -13.01 -7.21 -9.28
C PHE A 326 -12.33 -8.55 -9.60
N ASP A 327 -11.97 -8.76 -10.85
CA ASP A 327 -11.26 -9.96 -11.31
C ASP A 327 -9.81 -9.63 -11.67
N PHE A 328 -8.88 -10.10 -10.85
CA PHE A 328 -7.44 -9.91 -10.98
C PHE A 328 -6.71 -11.12 -11.59
N ARG A 329 -7.45 -12.12 -12.12
CA ARG A 329 -6.83 -13.27 -12.78
C ARG A 329 -5.98 -12.86 -13.98
N GLY A 330 -4.91 -13.62 -14.23
CA GLY A 330 -3.89 -13.27 -15.21
C GLY A 330 -2.81 -12.31 -14.69
N SER A 331 -2.87 -11.90 -13.41
CA SER A 331 -1.78 -11.16 -12.77
C SER A 331 -0.51 -12.02 -12.69
N SER A 332 0.65 -11.37 -12.53
CA SER A 332 1.93 -12.07 -12.40
C SER A 332 1.93 -13.09 -11.26
N PRO A 333 2.71 -14.18 -11.38
CA PRO A 333 2.96 -15.12 -10.29
C PRO A 333 3.60 -14.42 -9.09
N GLU A 334 3.44 -14.99 -7.90
CA GLU A 334 4.22 -14.61 -6.72
C GLU A 334 5.71 -14.86 -6.93
N PHE A 335 6.57 -14.15 -6.20
CA PHE A 335 8.01 -14.39 -6.15
C PHE A 335 8.40 -14.89 -4.75
N THR A 336 8.67 -16.19 -4.59
CA THR A 336 8.93 -16.77 -3.26
C THR A 336 10.28 -16.38 -2.64
N ASN A 337 11.10 -15.63 -3.37
CA ASN A 337 12.34 -15.05 -2.86
C ASN A 337 12.50 -13.56 -3.16
N ARG A 338 11.38 -12.84 -3.25
CA ARG A 338 11.34 -11.37 -3.30
C ARG A 338 10.24 -10.88 -2.36
N PRO A 339 10.41 -9.76 -1.65
CA PRO A 339 9.48 -9.33 -0.61
C PRO A 339 8.25 -8.58 -1.15
N THR A 340 8.11 -8.44 -2.47
CA THR A 340 7.12 -7.57 -3.12
C THR A 340 5.73 -8.17 -3.22
N ASN A 341 5.50 -9.37 -2.66
CA ASN A 341 4.22 -10.07 -2.75
C ASN A 341 3.18 -9.48 -1.80
N THR A 342 1.91 -9.64 -2.14
CA THR A 342 0.82 -9.41 -1.18
C THR A 342 -0.14 -10.57 -1.10
N ILE A 343 -0.69 -10.74 0.10
CA ILE A 343 -1.78 -11.67 0.37
C ILE A 343 -3.13 -11.08 -0.03
N LEU A 344 -4.12 -11.96 -0.23
CA LEU A 344 -5.46 -11.57 -0.66
C LEU A 344 -6.14 -10.54 0.26
N ALA A 345 -5.91 -10.63 1.57
CA ALA A 345 -6.48 -9.69 2.53
C ALA A 345 -5.96 -8.26 2.27
N GLY A 346 -4.66 -8.08 2.05
CA GLY A 346 -4.05 -6.80 1.70
C GLY A 346 -4.63 -6.19 0.41
N LEU A 347 -4.81 -7.00 -0.64
CA LEU A 347 -5.47 -6.55 -1.88
C LEU A 347 -6.90 -6.06 -1.60
N LYS A 348 -7.71 -6.84 -0.89
CA LYS A 348 -9.10 -6.47 -0.53
C LYS A 348 -9.14 -5.18 0.29
N GLY A 349 -8.21 -5.04 1.25
CA GLY A 349 -8.06 -3.83 2.05
C GLY A 349 -7.81 -2.58 1.19
N MET A 350 -6.91 -2.66 0.21
CA MET A 350 -6.65 -1.52 -0.67
C MET A 350 -7.80 -1.25 -1.66
N LEU A 351 -8.53 -2.27 -2.11
CA LEU A 351 -9.75 -2.04 -2.89
C LEU A 351 -10.85 -1.38 -2.04
N SER A 352 -10.96 -1.77 -0.77
CA SER A 352 -11.82 -1.12 0.22
C SER A 352 -11.46 0.38 0.35
N GLN A 353 -10.16 0.70 0.37
CA GLN A 353 -9.67 2.08 0.36
C GLN A 353 -10.09 2.85 -0.90
N VAL A 354 -10.04 2.23 -2.10
CA VAL A 354 -10.56 2.86 -3.33
C VAL A 354 -12.03 3.23 -3.14
N ILE A 355 -12.85 2.29 -2.70
CA ILE A 355 -14.29 2.47 -2.55
C ILE A 355 -14.60 3.55 -1.52
N MET A 356 -14.03 3.48 -0.33
CA MET A 356 -14.37 4.41 0.75
C MET A 356 -13.75 5.80 0.56
N CYS A 357 -12.56 5.95 -0.04
CA CYS A 357 -11.95 7.28 -0.15
C CYS A 357 -12.26 7.98 -1.48
N TYR A 358 -12.45 7.23 -2.57
CA TYR A 358 -12.54 7.81 -3.92
C TYR A 358 -13.89 7.60 -4.60
N VAL A 359 -14.79 6.81 -4.02
CA VAL A 359 -16.11 6.51 -4.59
C VAL A 359 -17.23 6.99 -3.66
N TRP A 360 -17.20 6.59 -2.39
CA TRP A 360 -18.22 6.90 -1.39
C TRP A 360 -17.60 7.36 -0.05
N PRO A 361 -16.92 8.53 -0.02
CA PRO A 361 -16.31 9.09 1.19
C PRO A 361 -17.33 9.55 2.24
N ASP A 362 -18.61 9.60 1.89
CA ASP A 362 -19.71 9.92 2.78
C ASP A 362 -20.20 8.73 3.62
N LEU A 363 -19.83 7.49 3.26
CA LEU A 363 -20.23 6.31 4.02
C LEU A 363 -19.37 6.15 5.29
N PRO A 364 -19.95 5.67 6.41
CA PRO A 364 -19.19 5.25 7.57
C PRO A 364 -18.06 4.28 7.20
N ARG A 365 -16.87 4.59 7.70
CA ARG A 365 -15.66 3.79 7.52
C ARG A 365 -15.82 2.46 8.25
N GLY A 366 -15.84 1.35 7.50
CA GLY A 366 -16.05 0.03 8.07
C GLY A 366 -15.96 -1.09 7.04
N GLN A 367 -15.79 -2.33 7.53
CA GLN A 367 -15.72 -3.54 6.70
C GLN A 367 -16.98 -3.70 5.82
N ALA A 368 -18.13 -3.25 6.30
CA ALA A 368 -19.41 -3.34 5.62
C ALA A 368 -19.47 -2.64 4.25
N ALA A 369 -18.65 -1.60 4.05
CA ALA A 369 -18.61 -0.86 2.79
C ALA A 369 -18.07 -1.72 1.63
N PHE A 370 -17.25 -2.72 1.95
CA PHE A 370 -16.61 -3.62 0.99
C PHE A 370 -17.20 -5.03 0.99
N ALA A 371 -17.90 -5.42 2.06
CA ALA A 371 -18.56 -6.72 2.20
C ALA A 371 -19.38 -7.22 0.98
N PRO A 372 -20.13 -6.38 0.22
CA PRO A 372 -20.90 -6.87 -0.93
C PRO A 372 -20.12 -6.94 -2.24
N ILE A 373 -18.81 -6.69 -2.23
CA ILE A 373 -17.96 -6.63 -3.44
C ILE A 373 -17.14 -7.91 -3.56
N GLU A 374 -17.20 -8.57 -4.72
CA GLU A 374 -16.46 -9.81 -4.95
C GLU A 374 -15.06 -9.53 -5.50
N VAL A 375 -14.07 -10.27 -5.00
CA VAL A 375 -12.68 -10.22 -5.49
C VAL A 375 -12.25 -11.62 -5.91
N ILE A 376 -11.88 -11.75 -7.19
CA ILE A 376 -11.39 -12.99 -7.79
C ILE A 376 -9.92 -12.81 -8.15
N THR A 377 -9.09 -13.79 -7.81
CA THR A 377 -7.63 -13.80 -8.04
C THR A 377 -7.18 -15.21 -8.38
N ASP A 378 -6.04 -15.35 -9.04
CA ASP A 378 -5.33 -16.63 -9.08
C ASP A 378 -4.56 -16.83 -7.76
N PRO A 379 -4.60 -18.02 -7.12
CA PRO A 379 -3.72 -18.30 -5.99
C PRO A 379 -2.25 -18.39 -6.45
N TYR A 380 -1.30 -18.11 -5.56
CA TYR A 380 0.13 -17.97 -5.88
C TYR A 380 0.41 -16.90 -6.94
N SER A 381 -0.42 -15.85 -6.96
CA SER A 381 -0.17 -14.64 -7.75
C SER A 381 0.43 -13.55 -6.89
N ILE A 382 1.00 -12.53 -7.52
CA ILE A 382 1.60 -11.39 -6.84
C ILE A 382 0.61 -10.62 -5.95
N VAL A 383 -0.71 -10.77 -6.21
CA VAL A 383 -1.81 -10.15 -5.46
C VAL A 383 -2.60 -11.11 -4.55
N ASN A 384 -2.22 -12.39 -4.55
CA ASN A 384 -2.74 -13.43 -3.66
C ASN A 384 -1.66 -14.50 -3.50
N SER A 385 -0.60 -14.13 -2.81
CA SER A 385 0.55 -15.00 -2.59
C SER A 385 0.25 -16.07 -1.55
N SER A 386 1.05 -17.11 -1.59
CA SER A 386 1.20 -18.10 -0.52
C SER A 386 1.80 -17.46 0.74
N TYR A 387 1.66 -18.18 1.84
CA TYR A 387 2.24 -17.80 3.14
C TYR A 387 3.74 -18.07 3.25
N ASP A 388 4.32 -18.74 2.25
CA ASP A 388 5.74 -19.03 2.12
C ASP A 388 6.51 -17.92 1.39
N ALA A 389 5.80 -17.04 0.68
CA ALA A 389 6.40 -15.89 0.00
C ALA A 389 6.62 -14.73 0.97
N PRO A 390 7.80 -14.08 0.97
CA PRO A 390 8.00 -12.87 1.76
C PRO A 390 7.12 -11.73 1.23
N ASN A 391 6.59 -10.91 2.14
CA ASN A 391 5.59 -9.87 1.87
C ASN A 391 5.78 -8.57 2.67
N SER A 392 6.93 -8.37 3.30
CA SER A 392 7.29 -7.14 4.02
C SER A 392 7.28 -5.88 3.13
N GLN A 393 7.44 -6.06 1.82
CA GLN A 393 7.30 -5.03 0.79
C GLN A 393 6.02 -5.18 -0.04
N SER A 394 4.95 -5.70 0.58
CA SER A 394 3.65 -5.93 -0.07
C SER A 394 3.04 -4.67 -0.70
N LEU A 395 3.44 -3.49 -0.21
CA LEU A 395 3.10 -2.17 -0.74
C LEU A 395 3.29 -2.09 -2.27
N MET A 396 4.37 -2.68 -2.80
CA MET A 396 4.66 -2.67 -4.23
C MET A 396 3.51 -3.26 -5.06
N SER A 397 2.88 -4.32 -4.55
CA SER A 397 1.82 -5.04 -5.25
C SER A 397 0.42 -4.59 -4.87
N ILE A 398 0.15 -4.28 -3.60
CA ILE A 398 -1.16 -3.73 -3.20
C ILE A 398 -1.40 -2.34 -3.77
N PHE A 399 -0.39 -1.45 -3.87
CA PHE A 399 -0.57 -0.11 -4.42
C PHE A 399 -0.78 -0.13 -5.92
N THR A 400 -0.16 -1.09 -6.59
CA THR A 400 -0.42 -1.39 -8.00
C THR A 400 -1.86 -1.92 -8.18
N GLY A 401 -2.32 -2.82 -7.29
CA GLY A 401 -3.70 -3.31 -7.26
C GLY A 401 -4.73 -2.21 -6.99
N PHE A 402 -4.44 -1.31 -6.03
CA PHE A 402 -5.21 -0.10 -5.77
C PHE A 402 -5.37 0.75 -7.03
N THR A 403 -4.26 1.02 -7.72
CA THR A 403 -4.25 1.86 -8.92
C THR A 403 -5.06 1.25 -10.05
N ALA A 404 -4.99 -0.07 -10.22
CA ALA A 404 -5.82 -0.81 -11.16
C ALA A 404 -7.32 -0.67 -10.80
N GLY A 405 -7.66 -0.78 -9.51
CA GLY A 405 -9.02 -0.57 -9.01
C GLY A 405 -9.52 0.86 -9.22
N GLN A 406 -8.72 1.86 -8.84
CA GLN A 406 -9.04 3.29 -9.00
C GLN A 406 -9.27 3.64 -10.47
N HIS A 407 -8.41 3.16 -11.37
CA HIS A 407 -8.55 3.39 -12.81
C HIS A 407 -9.80 2.71 -13.39
N ALA A 408 -10.12 1.50 -12.95
CA ALA A 408 -11.31 0.79 -13.38
C ALA A 408 -12.60 1.49 -12.91
N VAL A 409 -12.68 1.85 -11.63
CA VAL A 409 -13.87 2.51 -11.06
C VAL A 409 -14.08 3.90 -11.64
N ALA A 410 -13.02 4.66 -11.94
CA ALA A 410 -13.15 5.98 -12.56
C ALA A 410 -13.92 5.93 -13.90
N LYS A 411 -13.78 4.83 -14.66
CA LYS A 411 -14.52 4.60 -15.91
C LYS A 411 -16.01 4.30 -15.66
N PHE A 412 -16.35 3.65 -14.54
CA PHE A 412 -17.74 3.51 -14.08
C PHE A 412 -18.34 4.85 -13.67
N LEU A 413 -17.67 5.56 -12.78
CA LEU A 413 -18.15 6.82 -12.24
C LEU A 413 -18.48 7.82 -13.35
N TYR A 414 -17.67 7.88 -14.41
CA TYR A 414 -17.94 8.73 -15.57
C TYR A 414 -19.36 8.55 -16.13
N SER A 415 -19.79 7.29 -16.26
CA SER A 415 -21.08 6.90 -16.82
C SER A 415 -22.21 6.82 -15.80
N CYS A 416 -21.93 7.00 -14.50
CA CYS A 416 -22.97 6.94 -13.46
C CYS A 416 -23.84 8.22 -13.49
N PRO A 417 -25.17 8.11 -13.32
CA PRO A 417 -26.06 9.26 -13.28
C PRO A 417 -25.80 10.13 -12.05
N GLU A 418 -25.73 9.51 -10.88
CA GLU A 418 -25.39 10.15 -9.61
C GLU A 418 -23.93 9.81 -9.25
N LYS A 419 -23.19 10.82 -8.79
CA LYS A 419 -21.78 10.70 -8.40
C LYS A 419 -21.59 11.35 -7.04
N TYR A 420 -21.08 10.58 -6.07
CA TYR A 420 -20.74 11.08 -4.73
C TYR A 420 -19.35 11.74 -4.71
N THR A 421 -18.50 11.36 -5.67
CA THR A 421 -17.18 11.95 -5.91
C THR A 421 -17.02 12.35 -7.38
N LYS A 422 -16.11 13.30 -7.64
CA LYS A 422 -15.70 13.62 -9.01
C LYS A 422 -14.89 12.47 -9.60
N VAL A 423 -14.95 12.30 -10.91
CA VAL A 423 -14.09 11.32 -11.60
C VAL A 423 -12.65 11.75 -11.43
N HIS A 424 -11.84 10.84 -10.90
CA HIS A 424 -10.47 11.09 -10.49
C HIS A 424 -9.51 10.22 -11.33
N ALA A 425 -8.50 10.83 -11.94
CA ALA A 425 -7.39 10.09 -12.53
C ALA A 425 -6.55 9.43 -11.42
N PRO A 426 -5.76 8.39 -11.70
CA PRO A 426 -4.99 7.74 -10.65
C PRO A 426 -4.08 8.68 -9.85
N THR A 427 -4.11 8.58 -8.51
CA THR A 427 -3.17 9.27 -7.61
C THR A 427 -1.80 8.59 -7.69
N PHE A 428 -0.71 9.33 -7.49
CA PHE A 428 0.62 8.70 -7.42
C PHE A 428 0.61 7.61 -6.34
N ASN A 429 1.23 6.47 -6.60
CA ASN A 429 1.01 5.24 -5.83
C ASN A 429 2.29 4.63 -5.26
N MET A 430 3.43 5.34 -5.29
CA MET A 430 4.68 4.87 -4.71
C MET A 430 5.14 5.77 -3.57
N ILE A 431 5.73 5.17 -2.55
CA ILE A 431 6.28 5.85 -1.37
C ILE A 431 7.77 6.14 -1.59
N ASN A 432 8.08 7.16 -2.40
CA ASN A 432 9.49 7.50 -2.64
C ASN A 432 10.04 8.24 -1.41
N THR A 433 10.52 7.46 -0.44
CA THR A 433 11.12 7.90 0.82
C THR A 433 12.44 7.19 1.09
N PHE A 434 13.21 7.73 2.03
CA PHE A 434 14.34 7.04 2.63
C PHE A 434 13.89 6.29 3.88
N ILE A 435 14.13 4.99 3.87
CA ILE A 435 14.18 4.20 5.08
C ILE A 435 15.61 4.31 5.61
N TRP A 436 15.79 4.41 6.90
CA TRP A 436 17.08 4.72 7.51
C TRP A 436 17.32 3.87 8.73
N GLY A 437 18.57 3.85 9.18
CA GLY A 437 18.94 3.19 10.42
C GLY A 437 20.43 3.27 10.70
N GLY A 438 20.79 2.93 11.93
CA GLY A 438 22.14 3.09 12.42
C GLY A 438 22.21 3.64 13.83
N VAL A 439 23.31 4.31 14.13
CA VAL A 439 23.49 5.04 15.40
C VAL A 439 23.25 6.52 15.19
N SER A 440 22.37 7.12 16.00
CA SER A 440 22.05 8.55 15.96
C SER A 440 23.18 9.43 16.51
N GLN A 441 23.06 10.74 16.31
CA GLN A 441 23.92 11.77 16.91
C GLN A 441 23.91 11.75 18.45
N HIS A 442 22.88 11.12 19.04
CA HIS A 442 22.73 10.96 20.50
C HIS A 442 23.27 9.62 21.01
N GLY A 443 23.84 8.79 20.13
CA GLY A 443 24.41 7.48 20.47
C GLY A 443 23.37 6.37 20.63
N GLU A 444 22.15 6.57 20.11
CA GLU A 444 21.07 5.58 20.16
C GLU A 444 20.99 4.79 18.86
N THR A 445 20.74 3.48 18.95
CA THR A 445 20.48 2.65 17.77
C THR A 445 19.05 2.87 17.32
N LEU A 446 18.87 3.29 16.07
CA LEU A 446 17.57 3.55 15.45
C LEU A 446 17.45 2.84 14.09
N GLY A 447 16.24 2.68 13.60
CA GLY A 447 15.88 2.11 12.31
C GLY A 447 14.40 2.32 12.04
N ASN A 448 14.06 3.25 11.14
CA ASN A 448 12.68 3.56 10.81
C ASN A 448 12.57 4.14 9.39
N LEU A 449 11.36 4.55 9.01
CA LEU A 449 11.07 5.24 7.75
C LEU A 449 10.72 6.71 8.00
N CYS A 450 10.92 7.56 6.99
CA CYS A 450 10.64 8.98 7.10
C CYS A 450 9.20 9.33 6.70
N ALA A 451 8.54 10.24 7.44
CA ALA A 451 7.18 10.69 7.14
C ALA A 451 7.06 11.54 5.86
N ASP A 452 8.18 11.91 5.24
CA ASP A 452 8.21 12.55 3.92
C ASP A 452 7.64 11.66 2.77
N LEU A 453 7.31 10.41 3.07
CA LEU A 453 6.54 9.59 2.15
C LEU A 453 5.12 10.13 1.89
N ASN A 454 4.56 10.92 2.81
CA ASN A 454 3.14 11.30 2.79
C ASN A 454 2.81 12.34 1.69
N GLY A 455 3.80 13.02 1.13
CA GLY A 455 3.61 14.08 0.13
C GLY A 455 3.37 13.59 -1.30
N MET A 456 2.47 12.63 -1.50
CA MET A 456 2.18 12.07 -2.82
C MET A 456 1.28 13.01 -3.64
N GLY A 457 1.58 13.17 -4.93
CA GLY A 457 0.79 14.02 -5.83
C GLY A 457 -0.58 13.44 -6.16
N ALA A 458 -1.64 14.20 -6.00
CA ALA A 458 -3.00 13.75 -6.32
C ALA A 458 -3.23 13.65 -7.84
N GLY A 459 -4.01 12.66 -8.26
CA GLY A 459 -4.48 12.57 -9.64
C GLY A 459 -5.39 13.74 -10.01
N ALA A 460 -5.39 14.13 -11.28
CA ALA A 460 -6.27 15.17 -11.79
C ALA A 460 -7.75 14.76 -11.67
N ARG A 461 -8.62 15.72 -11.35
CA ARG A 461 -10.07 15.54 -11.37
C ARG A 461 -10.63 15.86 -12.76
N SER A 462 -11.85 15.43 -13.01
CA SER A 462 -12.57 15.76 -14.25
C SER A 462 -12.89 17.24 -14.42
N ASP A 463 -12.72 18.05 -13.37
CA ASP A 463 -13.03 19.48 -13.34
C ASP A 463 -11.89 20.37 -12.82
N MET A 464 -10.77 19.81 -12.36
CA MET A 464 -9.61 20.58 -11.92
C MET A 464 -8.32 19.77 -11.85
N ASP A 465 -7.20 20.49 -11.75
CA ASP A 465 -5.88 19.91 -11.53
C ASP A 465 -5.81 19.14 -10.21
N GLY A 466 -4.90 18.16 -10.16
CA GLY A 466 -4.60 17.43 -8.94
C GLY A 466 -3.84 18.31 -7.95
N GLU A 467 -4.10 18.08 -6.67
CA GLU A 467 -3.46 18.76 -5.56
C GLU A 467 -2.01 18.28 -5.37
N HIS A 468 -1.13 19.25 -5.15
CA HIS A 468 0.30 19.03 -4.98
C HIS A 468 0.61 18.49 -3.59
N ALA A 469 1.51 17.50 -3.52
CA ALA A 469 2.02 16.94 -2.26
C ALA A 469 0.94 16.74 -1.19
N LEU A 470 -0.20 16.15 -1.59
CA LEU A 470 -1.43 16.14 -0.80
C LEU A 470 -1.35 15.15 0.35
N ALA A 471 -1.38 13.86 0.02
CA ALA A 471 -1.48 12.77 0.98
C ALA A 471 -1.25 11.43 0.26
N PRO A 472 -0.82 10.38 0.98
CA PRO A 472 -0.69 9.05 0.41
C PRO A 472 -2.05 8.41 0.14
N ILE A 473 -2.08 7.44 -0.78
CA ILE A 473 -3.32 6.72 -1.16
C ILE A 473 -3.94 5.93 0.00
N PHE A 474 -3.15 5.57 1.01
CA PHE A 474 -3.57 4.76 2.15
C PHE A 474 -3.94 5.57 3.41
N ALA A 475 -3.48 6.83 3.51
CA ALA A 475 -3.68 7.68 4.69
C ALA A 475 -3.94 9.13 4.27
N THR A 476 -5.17 9.44 3.81
CA THR A 476 -5.50 10.76 3.23
C THR A 476 -5.48 11.93 4.21
N MET A 477 -5.33 11.66 5.51
CA MET A 477 -5.28 12.64 6.60
C MET A 477 -3.88 12.69 7.26
N ALA A 478 -2.86 12.11 6.63
CA ALA A 478 -1.50 12.10 7.14
C ALA A 478 -0.77 13.43 6.87
N ASP A 479 0.29 13.69 7.64
CA ASP A 479 1.14 14.89 7.51
C ASP A 479 2.55 14.49 7.04
N ILE A 480 3.25 15.39 6.34
CA ILE A 480 4.58 15.17 5.76
C ILE A 480 5.74 15.33 6.77
N GLY A 481 5.42 15.65 8.03
CA GLY A 481 6.36 15.83 9.14
C GLY A 481 7.18 17.12 9.08
N GLU A 482 7.80 17.53 10.16
CA GLU A 482 8.65 18.73 10.19
C GLU A 482 10.13 18.40 9.93
N GLN A 483 10.77 19.15 9.03
CA GLN A 483 12.18 18.91 8.68
C GLN A 483 13.09 19.08 9.90
N GLU A 484 12.92 20.16 10.67
CA GLU A 484 13.77 20.46 11.82
C GLU A 484 13.67 19.37 12.91
N LEU A 485 12.47 18.81 13.12
CA LEU A 485 12.28 17.69 14.05
C LEU A 485 12.99 16.43 13.56
N ASN A 486 12.89 16.12 12.28
CA ASN A 486 13.61 14.98 11.71
C ASN A 486 15.13 15.15 11.86
N GLU A 487 15.68 16.33 11.52
CA GLU A 487 17.12 16.59 11.60
C GLU A 487 17.66 16.62 13.05
N GLU A 488 16.80 16.88 14.05
CA GLU A 488 17.15 16.78 15.47
C GLU A 488 17.17 15.34 15.98
N ASP A 489 16.30 14.47 15.44
CA ASP A 489 16.14 13.07 15.87
C ASP A 489 17.15 12.13 15.17
N VAL A 490 17.54 12.42 13.93
CA VAL A 490 18.37 11.53 13.10
C VAL A 490 19.56 12.22 12.42
N PRO A 491 20.69 11.51 12.19
CA PRO A 491 21.97 12.09 11.80
C PRO A 491 22.08 12.31 10.29
N PHE A 492 21.12 13.02 9.70
CA PHE A 492 21.19 13.50 8.32
C PHE A 492 20.49 14.85 8.17
N LEU A 493 20.86 15.60 7.13
CA LEU A 493 20.18 16.83 6.74
C LEU A 493 19.47 16.67 5.40
N GLN A 494 18.27 17.22 5.28
CA GLN A 494 17.53 17.36 4.04
C GLN A 494 17.95 18.67 3.33
N LEU A 495 19.13 18.65 2.70
CA LEU A 495 19.72 19.80 1.98
C LEU A 495 18.78 20.42 0.93
N VAL A 496 17.92 19.60 0.34
CA VAL A 496 16.71 20.04 -0.33
C VAL A 496 15.58 19.23 0.26
N SER A 497 14.68 19.89 1.01
CA SER A 497 13.47 19.27 1.54
C SER A 497 12.27 19.74 0.75
N LYS A 498 11.42 18.77 0.37
CA LYS A 498 10.05 19.00 -0.11
C LYS A 498 9.91 20.05 -1.22
N LYS A 499 10.90 20.12 -2.11
CA LYS A 499 10.88 21.08 -3.23
C LYS A 499 10.07 20.54 -4.39
N MET A 500 9.08 21.30 -4.83
CA MET A 500 8.34 21.02 -6.07
C MET A 500 9.27 21.15 -7.26
N THR A 501 9.40 20.07 -8.04
CA THR A 501 10.33 20.03 -9.17
C THR A 501 9.65 20.50 -10.44
N MET A 502 10.21 21.58 -11.01
CA MET A 502 9.80 22.07 -12.32
C MET A 502 9.81 20.93 -13.34
N ASP A 503 8.80 20.88 -14.20
CA ASP A 503 8.62 19.87 -15.25
C ASP A 503 8.29 18.44 -14.77
N ALA A 504 8.26 18.17 -13.46
CA ALA A 504 7.81 16.89 -12.90
C ALA A 504 6.27 16.77 -12.86
N VAL A 505 5.61 17.01 -13.99
CA VAL A 505 4.13 16.99 -14.12
C VAL A 505 3.63 15.72 -14.82
N ALA A 506 2.36 15.37 -14.57
CA ALA A 506 1.59 14.51 -15.47
C ALA A 506 0.60 15.36 -16.28
N PRO A 507 0.81 15.55 -17.59
CA PRO A 507 0.01 16.49 -18.36
C PRO A 507 -1.37 15.95 -18.74
N GLY A 508 -2.33 16.85 -18.86
CA GLY A 508 -3.70 16.58 -19.32
C GLY A 508 -4.46 17.87 -19.53
N LYS A 509 -5.74 17.80 -19.90
CA LYS A 509 -6.67 18.94 -19.80
C LYS A 509 -6.58 19.53 -18.40
N TYR A 510 -6.63 18.64 -17.41
CA TYR A 510 -6.23 18.89 -16.05
C TYR A 510 -4.97 18.07 -15.74
N ARG A 511 -3.94 18.73 -15.21
CA ARG A 511 -2.68 18.06 -14.87
C ARG A 511 -2.79 17.39 -13.51
N GLY A 512 -2.03 16.32 -13.30
CA GLY A 512 -1.85 15.78 -11.96
C GLY A 512 -1.12 16.78 -11.05
N GLY A 513 -1.36 16.65 -9.75
CA GLY A 513 -0.58 17.33 -8.73
C GLY A 513 0.80 16.70 -8.65
N GLN A 514 1.83 17.52 -8.52
CA GLN A 514 3.21 17.03 -8.38
C GLN A 514 3.47 16.58 -6.94
N GLY A 515 4.36 15.60 -6.77
CA GLY A 515 5.07 15.41 -5.52
C GLY A 515 6.27 16.38 -5.43
N TYR A 516 7.16 16.11 -4.47
CA TYR A 516 8.37 16.89 -4.27
C TYR A 516 9.65 16.06 -4.37
N THR A 517 10.77 16.76 -4.45
CA THR A 517 12.12 16.21 -4.48
C THR A 517 12.83 16.40 -3.15
N MET A 518 13.67 15.41 -2.81
CA MET A 518 14.47 15.40 -1.60
C MET A 518 15.93 15.07 -1.92
N ILE A 519 16.85 15.79 -1.27
CA ILE A 519 18.29 15.54 -1.31
C ILE A 519 18.75 15.46 0.14
N VAL A 520 19.19 14.28 0.56
CA VAL A 520 19.66 14.02 1.93
C VAL A 520 21.14 13.71 1.96
N ALA A 521 21.79 14.09 3.06
CA ALA A 521 23.18 13.77 3.33
C ALA A 521 23.41 13.46 4.81
N THR A 522 24.08 12.35 5.11
CA THR A 522 24.42 11.94 6.49
C THR A 522 25.38 12.93 7.14
N LYS A 523 25.18 13.25 8.41
CA LYS A 523 26.00 14.13 9.25
C LYS A 523 26.08 13.59 10.68
N ASP A 524 27.23 13.73 11.33
CA ASP A 524 27.45 13.40 12.75
C ASP A 524 27.30 11.91 13.15
N SER A 525 27.23 10.99 12.19
CA SER A 525 27.36 9.54 12.44
C SER A 525 28.12 8.83 11.32
N GLU A 526 29.04 7.94 11.69
CA GLU A 526 29.73 7.04 10.76
C GLU A 526 29.01 5.68 10.59
N GLN A 527 28.01 5.42 11.44
CA GLN A 527 27.25 4.17 11.48
C GLN A 527 25.80 4.42 11.08
N TRP A 528 25.57 5.29 10.10
CA TRP A 528 24.24 5.63 9.60
C TRP A 528 24.10 5.29 8.11
N GLY A 529 22.91 4.88 7.70
CA GLY A 529 22.66 4.46 6.33
C GLY A 529 21.22 4.63 5.89
N PHE A 530 21.03 4.41 4.60
CA PHE A 530 19.74 4.52 3.93
C PHE A 530 19.40 3.23 3.18
N MET A 531 18.11 3.04 2.98
CA MET A 531 17.45 2.03 2.17
C MET A 531 16.31 2.74 1.41
N THR A 532 15.93 2.23 0.23
CA THR A 532 14.77 2.75 -0.49
C THR A 532 13.90 1.61 -1.00
N THR A 533 12.59 1.84 -0.98
CA THR A 533 11.58 0.94 -1.55
C THR A 533 10.60 1.73 -2.39
N ALA A 534 10.59 1.48 -3.69
CA ALA A 534 9.59 1.97 -4.61
C ALA A 534 9.82 1.35 -5.99
N GLN A 535 8.85 1.56 -6.87
CA GLN A 535 8.92 1.25 -8.29
C GLN A 535 8.68 2.54 -9.09
N GLY A 536 8.83 2.48 -10.42
CA GLY A 536 8.58 3.64 -11.27
C GLY A 536 9.81 4.34 -11.84
N ALA A 537 10.97 3.69 -11.77
CA ALA A 537 12.24 4.23 -12.27
C ALA A 537 12.44 4.02 -13.78
N LYS A 538 11.72 3.05 -14.38
CA LYS A 538 11.78 2.65 -15.79
C LYS A 538 10.42 2.77 -16.47
N ILE A 539 9.33 2.47 -15.76
CA ILE A 539 7.95 2.56 -16.28
C ILE A 539 7.11 3.30 -15.23
N PRO A 540 6.39 4.38 -15.58
CA PRO A 540 5.53 5.06 -14.61
C PRO A 540 4.57 4.09 -13.91
N PRO A 541 4.41 4.17 -12.58
CA PRO A 541 3.63 3.19 -11.82
C PRO A 541 2.12 3.44 -11.89
N ILE A 542 1.68 4.46 -12.62
CA ILE A 542 0.29 4.87 -12.83
C ILE A 542 0.00 5.16 -14.30
N GLN A 543 -1.28 5.30 -14.65
CA GLN A 543 -1.73 5.63 -16.01
C GLN A 543 -2.62 6.88 -16.03
N GLY A 544 -2.56 7.63 -17.13
CA GLY A 544 -3.49 8.73 -17.39
C GLY A 544 -4.94 8.27 -17.59
N LEU A 545 -5.88 9.21 -17.44
CA LEU A 545 -7.31 8.97 -17.64
C LEU A 545 -7.88 9.81 -18.79
N PHE A 546 -8.66 9.17 -19.66
CA PHE A 546 -9.40 9.80 -20.77
C PHE A 546 -8.59 10.76 -21.65
N GLY A 547 -7.35 10.40 -21.98
CA GLY A 547 -6.45 11.19 -22.84
C GLY A 547 -5.41 12.01 -22.08
N GLY A 548 -5.48 12.03 -20.74
CA GLY A 548 -4.38 12.49 -19.90
C GLY A 548 -3.21 11.51 -19.91
N TYR A 549 -2.04 11.97 -19.47
CA TYR A 549 -0.80 11.20 -19.45
C TYR A 549 -0.48 10.73 -18.03
N ALA A 550 0.35 9.69 -17.94
CA ALA A 550 1.01 9.33 -16.70
C ALA A 550 2.06 10.39 -16.31
N CYS A 551 2.56 10.29 -15.08
CA CYS A 551 3.73 11.03 -14.65
C CYS A 551 5.01 10.53 -15.34
N GLY A 552 6.13 11.25 -15.15
CA GLY A 552 7.46 10.76 -15.52
C GLY A 552 7.91 9.56 -14.69
N THR A 553 9.13 9.10 -14.94
CA THR A 553 9.83 8.10 -14.13
C THR A 553 10.77 8.78 -13.14
N TYR A 554 10.89 8.23 -11.94
CA TYR A 554 11.65 8.83 -10.84
C TYR A 554 12.70 7.84 -10.32
N PRO A 555 13.92 7.85 -10.87
CA PRO A 555 15.00 6.97 -10.39
C PRO A 555 15.69 7.51 -9.14
N LEU A 556 16.25 6.61 -8.33
CA LEU A 556 17.18 6.97 -7.26
C LEU A 556 18.46 7.52 -7.89
N SER A 557 18.91 8.69 -7.43
CA SER A 557 20.18 9.28 -7.84
C SER A 557 21.12 9.40 -6.64
N LYS A 558 22.39 9.03 -6.83
CA LYS A 558 23.42 9.09 -5.79
C LYS A 558 24.66 9.81 -6.28
N VAL A 559 25.23 10.65 -5.41
CA VAL A 559 26.54 11.27 -5.61
C VAL A 559 27.45 10.86 -4.46
N LYS A 560 28.48 10.09 -4.78
CA LYS A 560 29.43 9.52 -3.80
C LYS A 560 30.83 10.08 -3.94
N GLY A 561 31.63 9.97 -2.89
CA GLY A 561 33.00 10.49 -2.87
C GLY A 561 33.07 12.02 -2.79
N VAL A 562 32.05 12.65 -2.22
CA VAL A 562 31.97 14.08 -1.95
C VAL A 562 31.63 14.29 -0.48
N ASP A 563 32.21 15.33 0.14
CA ASP A 563 31.67 15.89 1.38
C ASP A 563 30.99 17.22 1.03
N VAL A 564 29.66 17.17 0.82
CA VAL A 564 28.89 18.36 0.44
C VAL A 564 28.94 19.47 1.49
N TYR A 565 29.22 19.14 2.76
CA TYR A 565 29.30 20.16 3.81
C TYR A 565 30.55 21.02 3.67
N GLU A 566 31.67 20.43 3.25
CA GLU A 566 32.86 21.20 2.91
C GLU A 566 32.64 22.05 1.64
N VAL A 567 31.87 21.55 0.68
CA VAL A 567 31.49 22.35 -0.50
C VAL A 567 30.62 23.53 -0.09
N LEU A 568 29.57 23.32 0.70
CA LEU A 568 28.68 24.38 1.17
C LEU A 568 29.40 25.43 2.02
N LYS A 569 30.44 25.03 2.76
CA LYS A 569 31.22 25.93 3.60
C LYS A 569 32.21 26.78 2.79
N ASN A 570 32.85 26.19 1.78
CA ASN A 570 33.97 26.81 1.08
C ASN A 570 33.59 27.40 -0.29
N GLU A 571 32.65 26.77 -1.02
CA GLU A 571 32.24 27.08 -2.39
C GLU A 571 30.73 26.83 -2.61
N PRO A 572 29.84 27.51 -1.84
CA PRO A 572 28.40 27.22 -1.82
C PRO A 572 27.71 27.33 -3.19
N GLU A 573 28.21 28.16 -4.09
CA GLU A 573 27.69 28.36 -5.45
C GLU A 573 27.80 27.12 -6.35
N ARG A 574 28.67 26.16 -5.98
CA ARG A 574 28.79 24.86 -6.65
C ARG A 574 27.59 23.96 -6.37
N PHE A 575 26.95 24.09 -5.20
CA PHE A 575 25.78 23.28 -4.87
C PHE A 575 24.58 23.72 -5.71
N LYS A 576 23.86 22.75 -6.27
CA LYS A 576 22.63 22.99 -7.05
C LYS A 576 21.44 22.42 -6.30
N HIS A 577 20.30 23.10 -6.37
CA HIS A 577 19.10 22.74 -5.61
C HIS A 577 18.11 21.88 -6.43
N SER A 578 18.60 21.13 -7.41
CA SER A 578 17.79 20.17 -8.16
C SER A 578 18.61 18.94 -8.54
N ILE A 579 17.94 17.79 -8.58
CA ILE A 579 18.57 16.54 -9.03
C ILE A 579 19.04 16.67 -10.47
N ALA A 580 18.23 17.29 -11.34
CA ALA A 580 18.57 17.46 -12.75
C ALA A 580 19.85 18.28 -12.95
N GLU A 581 20.01 19.41 -12.26
CA GLU A 581 21.22 20.24 -12.35
C GLU A 581 22.43 19.49 -11.78
N ILE A 582 22.33 18.88 -10.60
CA ILE A 582 23.45 18.11 -10.00
C ILE A 582 23.91 17.00 -10.94
N MET A 583 22.97 16.23 -11.50
CA MET A 583 23.31 15.04 -12.31
C MET A 583 23.81 15.40 -13.71
N ASN A 584 23.33 16.51 -14.29
CA ASN A 584 23.73 16.97 -15.62
C ASN A 584 25.03 17.80 -15.59
N GLU A 585 25.15 18.74 -14.66
CA GLU A 585 26.31 19.64 -14.57
C GLU A 585 27.49 19.00 -13.83
N ARG A 586 27.21 18.06 -12.92
CA ARG A 586 28.21 17.32 -12.13
C ARG A 586 29.20 18.26 -11.41
N PRO A 587 28.71 19.13 -10.51
CA PRO A 587 29.48 20.24 -9.96
C PRO A 587 30.63 19.82 -9.04
N PHE A 588 30.64 18.60 -8.52
CA PHE A 588 31.66 18.07 -7.62
C PHE A 588 32.67 17.21 -8.39
N GLU A 589 33.91 17.66 -8.41
CA GLU A 589 35.03 16.97 -9.06
C GLU A 589 35.34 15.65 -8.34
N ASN A 590 35.76 14.63 -9.09
CA ASN A 590 36.09 13.28 -8.59
C ASN A 590 34.95 12.50 -7.92
N ALA A 591 33.76 13.08 -7.79
CA ALA A 591 32.58 12.40 -7.31
C ALA A 591 32.03 11.41 -8.34
N THR A 592 31.35 10.37 -7.86
CA THR A 592 30.70 9.35 -8.69
C THR A 592 29.20 9.60 -8.73
N TYR A 593 28.65 9.83 -9.93
CA TYR A 593 27.24 10.12 -10.17
C TYR A 593 26.55 8.90 -10.75
N THR A 594 25.50 8.41 -10.10
CA THR A 594 24.80 7.19 -10.53
C THR A 594 23.29 7.32 -10.41
N THR A 595 22.57 6.66 -11.32
CA THR A 595 21.12 6.51 -11.28
C THR A 595 20.76 5.03 -11.23
N HIS A 596 19.78 4.66 -10.40
CA HIS A 596 19.40 3.27 -10.15
C HIS A 596 17.89 3.09 -10.31
N HIS A 597 17.43 1.84 -10.25
CA HIS A 597 16.03 1.60 -9.88
C HIS A 597 15.83 2.03 -8.41
N MET A 598 14.57 2.15 -7.99
CA MET A 598 14.24 2.66 -6.65
C MET A 598 14.43 1.65 -5.52
N GLY A 599 14.67 0.37 -5.84
CA GLY A 599 15.06 -0.62 -4.85
C GLY A 599 16.52 -0.48 -4.47
N MET A 600 16.81 -0.22 -3.20
CA MET A 600 18.17 -0.17 -2.67
C MET A 600 18.14 -0.81 -1.31
N GLY A 601 18.84 -1.94 -1.13
CA GLY A 601 19.07 -2.52 0.19
C GLY A 601 19.89 -1.59 1.09
N PHE A 602 19.93 -1.87 2.38
CA PHE A 602 20.57 -0.99 3.37
C PHE A 602 22.05 -0.75 3.05
N GLU A 603 22.42 0.53 2.97
CA GLU A 603 23.76 0.97 2.62
C GLU A 603 24.20 2.06 3.60
N ILE A 604 25.37 1.88 4.23
CA ILE A 604 26.00 2.92 5.05
C ILE A 604 26.38 4.10 4.18
N SER A 605 25.92 5.29 4.57
CA SER A 605 26.18 6.55 3.89
C SER A 605 27.35 7.26 4.56
N LYS A 606 28.36 7.65 3.78
CA LYS A 606 29.44 8.48 4.31
C LYS A 606 28.95 9.92 4.46
N ARG A 607 29.60 10.64 5.37
CA ARG A 607 29.37 12.07 5.57
C ARG A 607 29.35 12.82 4.24
N GLY A 608 28.29 13.58 4.03
CA GLY A 608 28.16 14.50 2.90
C GLY A 608 27.91 13.86 1.53
N GLU A 609 27.80 12.53 1.43
CA GLU A 609 27.32 11.88 0.21
C GLU A 609 25.84 12.19 -0.01
N LEU A 610 25.46 12.39 -1.28
CA LEU A 610 24.09 12.79 -1.63
C LEU A 610 23.27 11.58 -2.04
N PHE A 611 22.12 11.41 -1.37
CA PHE A 611 21.07 10.49 -1.75
C PHE A 611 19.85 11.32 -2.17
N MET A 612 19.35 11.06 -3.38
CA MET A 612 18.38 11.96 -4.01
C MET A 612 17.23 11.18 -4.65
N ILE A 613 16.00 11.55 -4.28
CA ILE A 613 14.76 10.92 -4.75
C ILE A 613 13.70 11.97 -5.05
N SER A 614 12.66 11.59 -5.77
CA SER A 614 11.52 12.47 -6.05
C SER A 614 10.23 11.69 -5.93
N GLN A 615 9.29 12.23 -5.15
CA GLN A 615 7.90 11.82 -5.16
C GLN A 615 7.29 12.20 -6.50
N GLY A 616 6.52 11.26 -7.07
CA GLY A 616 5.94 11.45 -8.38
C GLY A 616 4.64 12.25 -8.37
N ALA A 617 4.29 12.78 -9.55
CA ALA A 617 3.00 13.39 -9.80
C ALA A 617 1.88 12.35 -9.90
N GLY A 618 0.67 12.71 -9.48
CA GLY A 618 -0.54 11.98 -9.84
C GLY A 618 -0.80 12.06 -11.34
N ALA A 619 -1.72 11.25 -11.87
CA ALA A 619 -1.96 11.17 -13.31
C ALA A 619 -2.80 12.34 -13.86
N GLY A 620 -2.60 12.68 -15.13
CA GLY A 620 -3.40 13.70 -15.82
C GLY A 620 -4.76 13.19 -16.29
N TYR A 621 -5.70 14.12 -16.50
CA TYR A 621 -7.05 13.86 -17.01
C TYR A 621 -7.30 14.63 -18.31
N GLY A 622 -7.85 13.98 -19.33
CA GLY A 622 -8.29 14.63 -20.58
C GLY A 622 -7.16 15.04 -21.54
N ASP A 623 -7.52 15.36 -22.79
CA ASP A 623 -6.55 15.79 -23.82
C ASP A 623 -5.88 17.12 -23.46
N LEU A 624 -4.55 17.15 -23.52
CA LEU A 624 -3.69 18.32 -23.30
C LEU A 624 -4.15 19.54 -24.12
N LEU A 625 -4.62 19.35 -25.35
CA LEU A 625 -5.05 20.47 -26.20
C LEU A 625 -6.35 21.15 -25.72
N GLU A 626 -7.02 20.58 -24.73
CA GLU A 626 -8.19 21.18 -24.07
C GLU A 626 -7.84 21.94 -22.79
N ARG A 627 -6.59 21.89 -22.31
CA ARG A 627 -6.17 22.66 -21.13
C ARG A 627 -6.41 24.15 -21.38
N ASN A 628 -6.97 24.86 -20.40
CA ASN A 628 -7.14 26.31 -20.49
C ASN A 628 -5.76 26.98 -20.65
N PRO A 629 -5.51 27.79 -21.70
CA PRO A 629 -4.25 28.49 -21.88
C PRO A 629 -3.82 29.33 -20.66
N ALA A 630 -4.77 29.93 -19.94
CA ALA A 630 -4.48 30.68 -18.72
C ALA A 630 -4.00 29.80 -17.57
N ALA A 631 -4.44 28.54 -17.50
CA ALA A 631 -3.90 27.57 -16.53
C ALA A 631 -2.47 27.16 -16.89
N VAL A 632 -2.13 27.09 -18.19
CA VAL A 632 -0.75 26.84 -18.65
C VAL A 632 0.18 27.98 -18.26
N ILE A 633 -0.26 29.24 -18.42
CA ILE A 633 0.54 30.39 -17.98
C ILE A 633 0.75 30.39 -16.48
N ARG A 634 -0.30 30.08 -15.70
CA ARG A 634 -0.18 29.95 -14.24
C ARG A 634 0.84 28.89 -13.83
N ASP A 635 0.86 27.73 -14.50
CA ASP A 635 1.88 26.70 -14.23
C ASP A 635 3.31 27.20 -14.46
N ILE A 636 3.51 28.13 -15.40
CA ILE A 636 4.80 28.76 -15.67
C ILE A 636 5.13 29.80 -14.60
N GLU A 637 4.17 30.65 -14.25
CA GLU A 637 4.32 31.69 -13.22
C GLU A 637 4.63 31.09 -11.85
N GLU A 638 4.01 29.96 -11.51
CA GLU A 638 4.25 29.20 -10.27
C GLU A 638 5.54 28.37 -10.30
N GLY A 639 6.28 28.37 -11.43
CA GLY A 639 7.53 27.62 -11.57
C GLY A 639 7.36 26.10 -11.63
N LEU A 640 6.13 25.60 -11.81
CA LEU A 640 5.81 24.18 -11.92
C LEU A 640 6.21 23.62 -13.29
N MET A 641 6.20 24.47 -14.32
CA MET A 641 6.51 24.10 -15.69
C MET A 641 7.37 25.14 -16.39
N SER A 642 8.37 24.68 -17.15
CA SER A 642 9.16 25.53 -18.02
C SER A 642 8.36 26.00 -19.23
N GLN A 643 8.65 27.21 -19.72
CA GLN A 643 8.03 27.75 -20.93
C GLN A 643 8.17 26.81 -22.14
N GLY A 644 9.34 26.18 -22.28
CA GLY A 644 9.63 25.24 -23.36
C GLY A 644 8.78 23.97 -23.28
N LEU A 645 8.61 23.39 -22.08
CA LEU A 645 7.75 22.23 -21.90
C LEU A 645 6.28 22.57 -22.17
N ALA A 646 5.81 23.69 -21.63
CA ALA A 646 4.44 24.17 -21.77
C ALA A 646 4.05 24.38 -23.24
N ALA A 647 4.89 25.09 -24.02
CA ALA A 647 4.67 25.31 -25.44
C ALA A 647 4.66 23.99 -26.23
N ARG A 648 5.57 23.06 -25.90
CA ARG A 648 5.68 21.76 -26.58
C ARG A 648 4.46 20.86 -26.33
N LEU A 649 3.96 20.79 -25.10
CA LEU A 649 2.87 19.90 -24.71
C LEU A 649 1.49 20.47 -25.03
N TYR A 650 1.19 21.68 -24.56
CA TYR A 650 -0.16 22.26 -24.60
C TYR A 650 -0.43 23.11 -25.85
N LYS A 651 0.62 23.35 -26.65
CA LYS A 651 0.56 24.14 -27.89
C LYS A 651 -0.01 25.55 -27.65
N VAL A 652 0.36 26.17 -26.54
CA VAL A 652 -0.02 27.55 -26.19
C VAL A 652 1.06 28.49 -26.67
N LYS A 653 0.66 29.54 -27.39
CA LYS A 653 1.55 30.62 -27.81
C LYS A 653 1.38 31.80 -26.86
N PHE A 654 2.49 32.31 -26.37
CA PHE A 654 2.54 33.44 -25.45
C PHE A 654 3.84 34.22 -25.67
N ASP A 655 3.85 35.47 -25.22
CA ASP A 655 5.07 36.28 -25.19
C ASP A 655 5.99 35.79 -24.06
N PRO A 656 7.28 35.48 -24.31
CA PRO A 656 8.15 34.82 -23.34
C PRO A 656 8.54 35.71 -22.15
N VAL A 657 8.32 37.02 -22.25
CA VAL A 657 8.69 38.00 -21.21
C VAL A 657 7.47 38.36 -20.36
N THR A 658 6.36 38.72 -21.03
CA THR A 658 5.12 39.19 -20.38
C THR A 658 4.15 38.06 -20.07
N LEU A 659 4.37 36.87 -20.64
CA LEU A 659 3.47 35.70 -20.57
C LEU A 659 2.05 35.98 -21.11
N ALA A 660 1.86 37.07 -21.85
CA ALA A 660 0.59 37.41 -22.48
C ALA A 660 0.22 36.36 -23.54
N ILE A 661 -0.99 35.81 -23.45
CA ILE A 661 -1.47 34.74 -24.33
C ILE A 661 -1.83 35.31 -25.71
N ASP A 662 -1.28 34.70 -26.76
CA ASP A 662 -1.74 34.89 -28.14
C ASP A 662 -2.83 33.84 -28.44
N THR A 663 -4.10 34.23 -28.28
CA THR A 663 -5.24 33.32 -28.47
C THR A 663 -5.31 32.80 -29.90
N GLN A 664 -5.17 33.67 -30.90
CA GLN A 664 -5.25 33.26 -32.32
C GLN A 664 -4.10 32.32 -32.68
N GLY A 665 -2.89 32.64 -32.23
CA GLY A 665 -1.73 31.78 -32.42
C GLY A 665 -1.85 30.44 -31.71
N THR A 666 -2.39 30.42 -30.49
CA THR A 666 -2.69 29.19 -29.74
C THR A 666 -3.70 28.31 -30.49
N ASP A 667 -4.78 28.88 -30.99
CA ASP A 667 -5.78 28.16 -31.79
C ASP A 667 -5.18 27.59 -33.07
N ALA A 668 -4.33 28.37 -33.76
CA ALA A 668 -3.61 27.93 -34.94
C ALA A 668 -2.65 26.76 -34.63
N LEU A 669 -1.87 26.85 -33.55
CA LEU A 669 -0.97 25.77 -33.11
C LEU A 669 -1.73 24.51 -32.73
N ARG A 670 -2.84 24.63 -31.99
CA ARG A 670 -3.69 23.49 -31.61
C ARG A 670 -4.36 22.86 -32.84
N ALA A 671 -4.85 23.66 -33.79
CA ALA A 671 -5.42 23.15 -35.03
C ALA A 671 -4.36 22.43 -35.89
N ALA A 672 -3.14 22.98 -35.97
CA ALA A 672 -2.03 22.34 -36.66
C ALA A 672 -1.64 21.01 -36.00
N GLU A 673 -1.57 20.97 -34.66
CA GLU A 673 -1.31 19.73 -33.92
C GLU A 673 -2.41 18.68 -34.09
N ARG A 674 -3.69 19.08 -34.12
CA ARG A 674 -4.81 18.17 -34.43
C ARG A 674 -4.67 17.57 -35.84
N LYS A 675 -4.34 18.39 -36.84
CA LYS A 675 -4.03 17.89 -38.20
C LYS A 675 -2.83 16.94 -38.20
N ALA A 676 -1.78 17.27 -37.47
CA ALA A 676 -0.60 16.42 -37.33
C ALA A 676 -0.93 15.09 -36.62
N ARG A 677 -1.86 15.07 -35.65
CA ARG A 677 -2.36 13.85 -34.98
C ARG A 677 -3.11 12.95 -35.96
N ILE A 678 -3.98 13.54 -36.78
CA ILE A 678 -4.72 12.81 -37.83
C ILE A 678 -3.74 12.23 -38.86
N ALA A 679 -2.75 13.01 -39.30
CA ALA A 679 -1.79 12.58 -40.32
C ALA A 679 -0.88 11.43 -39.87
N ARG A 680 -0.46 11.41 -38.59
CA ARG A 680 0.38 10.33 -38.04
C ARG A 680 -0.40 9.14 -37.49
N GLY A 681 -1.69 9.33 -37.19
CA GLY A 681 -2.58 8.29 -36.74
C GLY A 681 -2.89 7.30 -37.87
N LYS A 682 -3.07 6.03 -37.51
CA LYS A 682 -3.54 4.98 -38.42
C LYS A 682 -4.89 4.47 -37.95
N PRO A 683 -5.80 4.03 -38.84
CA PRO A 683 -6.98 3.28 -38.44
C PRO A 683 -6.61 2.10 -37.52
N PHE A 684 -7.41 1.86 -36.49
CA PHE A 684 -7.09 0.88 -35.44
C PHE A 684 -6.78 -0.52 -36.00
N ASN A 685 -7.61 -0.97 -36.94
CA ASN A 685 -7.47 -2.26 -37.63
C ASN A 685 -6.16 -2.41 -38.43
N GLU A 686 -5.53 -1.31 -38.85
CA GLU A 686 -4.21 -1.32 -39.50
C GLU A 686 -3.08 -1.24 -38.49
N PHE A 687 -3.22 -0.37 -37.48
CA PHE A 687 -2.23 -0.24 -36.41
C PHE A 687 -2.00 -1.57 -35.70
N ILE A 688 -3.08 -2.23 -35.29
CA ILE A 688 -3.03 -3.44 -34.45
C ILE A 688 -2.32 -4.62 -35.15
N LYS A 689 -2.38 -4.70 -36.49
CA LYS A 689 -1.68 -5.73 -37.28
C LYS A 689 -0.16 -5.65 -37.14
N THR A 690 0.38 -4.45 -36.91
CA THR A 690 1.83 -4.22 -36.79
C THR A 690 2.28 -4.13 -35.33
N TRP A 691 1.40 -3.63 -34.47
CA TRP A 691 1.68 -3.38 -33.06
C TRP A 691 1.50 -4.62 -32.18
N SER A 692 0.36 -5.31 -32.30
CA SER A 692 0.08 -6.49 -31.46
C SER A 692 1.00 -7.63 -31.84
N LYS A 693 1.73 -8.16 -30.86
CA LYS A 693 2.57 -9.34 -31.00
C LYS A 693 1.93 -10.50 -30.25
N PRO A 694 2.07 -11.76 -30.74
CA PRO A 694 1.49 -12.91 -30.06
C PRO A 694 2.16 -13.23 -28.72
N LYS A 695 3.39 -12.75 -28.51
CA LYS A 695 4.20 -13.00 -27.32
C LYS A 695 4.86 -11.71 -26.82
N PRO A 696 5.22 -11.61 -25.52
CA PRO A 696 6.03 -10.53 -25.01
C PRO A 696 7.43 -10.50 -25.66
N PRO A 697 8.11 -9.33 -25.67
CA PRO A 697 9.45 -9.22 -26.24
C PRO A 697 10.49 -10.05 -25.47
N ALA A 698 11.36 -10.78 -26.19
CA ALA A 698 12.37 -11.66 -25.58
C ALA A 698 13.45 -10.95 -24.75
N HIS A 699 13.67 -9.65 -24.98
CA HIS A 699 14.65 -8.85 -24.24
C HIS A 699 14.09 -8.28 -22.92
N LEU A 700 12.80 -8.48 -22.63
CA LEU A 700 12.17 -8.03 -21.40
C LEU A 700 11.83 -9.22 -20.52
N GLN A 701 12.17 -9.13 -19.24
CA GLN A 701 11.76 -10.12 -18.25
C GLN A 701 10.30 -9.87 -17.86
N TYR A 702 9.36 -10.45 -18.62
CA TYR A 702 7.92 -10.22 -18.47
C TYR A 702 7.20 -11.31 -17.67
N PHE A 703 6.34 -10.90 -16.75
CA PHE A 703 5.54 -11.79 -15.90
C PHE A 703 4.03 -11.49 -15.98
N GLY A 704 3.21 -12.55 -16.00
CA GLY A 704 1.74 -12.46 -16.05
C GLY A 704 1.15 -12.80 -17.42
N CYS A 705 -0.15 -12.57 -17.61
CA CYS A 705 -0.83 -12.88 -18.87
C CYS A 705 -0.49 -11.90 -19.98
N TRP A 706 -0.52 -12.34 -21.23
CA TRP A 706 -0.30 -11.50 -22.41
C TRP A 706 -1.60 -11.29 -23.18
N GLY A 707 -1.93 -10.03 -23.52
CA GLY A 707 -3.24 -9.70 -24.09
C GLY A 707 -4.41 -10.10 -23.18
N ASP A 708 -5.42 -10.72 -23.77
CA ASP A 708 -6.63 -11.22 -23.08
C ASP A 708 -6.51 -12.71 -22.66
N GLU A 709 -5.39 -13.38 -22.93
CA GLU A 709 -5.18 -14.81 -22.64
C GLU A 709 -4.81 -15.06 -21.17
N ILE A 710 -5.77 -14.86 -20.26
CA ILE A 710 -5.53 -14.96 -18.81
C ILE A 710 -5.12 -16.36 -18.33
N GLY A 711 -5.39 -17.41 -19.12
CA GLY A 711 -5.04 -18.80 -18.78
C GLY A 711 -3.56 -19.14 -18.93
N THR A 712 -2.77 -18.31 -19.62
CA THR A 712 -1.33 -18.55 -19.84
C THR A 712 -0.52 -17.41 -19.23
N LEU A 713 0.30 -17.74 -18.23
CA LEU A 713 1.18 -16.81 -17.54
C LEU A 713 2.61 -16.96 -18.06
N TYR A 714 3.23 -15.85 -18.43
CA TYR A 714 4.64 -15.80 -18.80
C TYR A 714 5.52 -15.66 -17.55
N MET A 715 6.70 -16.30 -17.59
CA MET A 715 7.58 -16.47 -16.43
C MET A 715 8.98 -15.89 -16.69
N GLY A 716 9.03 -14.61 -17.09
CA GLY A 716 10.27 -13.89 -17.35
C GLY A 716 10.87 -14.10 -18.74
N SER A 717 10.31 -15.00 -19.56
CA SER A 717 10.70 -15.22 -20.95
C SER A 717 9.47 -15.58 -21.81
N PRO A 718 9.43 -15.19 -23.10
CA PRO A 718 8.36 -15.59 -24.02
C PRO A 718 8.27 -17.10 -24.31
N ASP A 719 9.28 -17.87 -23.90
CA ASP A 719 9.35 -19.32 -24.12
C ASP A 719 9.06 -20.12 -22.84
N ILE A 720 8.90 -19.44 -21.70
CA ILE A 720 8.59 -20.08 -20.42
C ILE A 720 7.22 -19.60 -19.96
N THR A 721 6.24 -20.49 -20.05
CA THR A 721 4.84 -20.22 -19.65
C THR A 721 4.36 -21.23 -18.62
N ARG A 722 3.30 -20.85 -17.88
CA ARG A 722 2.55 -21.72 -16.96
C ARG A 722 1.05 -21.56 -17.19
N ASP A 723 0.29 -22.62 -16.93
CA ASP A 723 -1.16 -22.55 -16.86
C ASP A 723 -1.59 -21.84 -15.58
N ALA A 724 -2.41 -20.79 -15.69
CA ALA A 724 -2.95 -20.05 -14.55
C ALA A 724 -3.81 -20.93 -13.62
N ASN A 725 -4.41 -22.00 -14.14
CA ASN A 725 -5.21 -22.95 -13.36
C ASN A 725 -4.36 -23.95 -12.58
N SER A 726 -3.05 -24.04 -12.88
CA SER A 726 -2.08 -24.87 -12.15
C SER A 726 -0.94 -24.00 -11.62
N PRO A 727 -1.25 -23.02 -10.75
CA PRO A 727 -0.28 -22.05 -10.29
C PRO A 727 0.80 -22.71 -9.43
N LYS A 728 2.02 -22.16 -9.50
CA LYS A 728 3.20 -22.66 -8.79
C LYS A 728 4.06 -21.48 -8.33
N PRO A 729 4.76 -21.61 -7.19
CA PRO A 729 5.79 -20.68 -6.76
C PRO A 729 6.76 -20.28 -7.88
N ASN A 730 7.12 -19.00 -7.97
CA ASN A 730 8.19 -18.54 -8.84
C ASN A 730 9.41 -18.13 -8.02
N TYR A 731 10.54 -18.75 -8.32
CA TYR A 731 11.81 -18.43 -7.66
C TYR A 731 12.73 -17.77 -8.68
N MET A 732 13.28 -16.61 -8.33
CA MET A 732 14.17 -15.85 -9.22
C MET A 732 15.63 -16.11 -8.89
N ARG A 733 16.49 -16.12 -9.90
CA ARG A 733 17.94 -16.23 -9.69
C ARG A 733 18.45 -15.00 -8.94
N HIS A 734 19.53 -15.16 -8.18
CA HIS A 734 20.16 -14.03 -7.50
C HIS A 734 20.79 -13.08 -8.55
N PRO A 735 20.53 -11.76 -8.53
CA PRO A 735 21.02 -10.85 -9.57
C PRO A 735 22.54 -10.80 -9.73
N LYS A 736 23.29 -10.98 -8.64
CA LYS A 736 24.75 -11.08 -8.69
C LYS A 736 25.22 -12.28 -9.51
N ASP A 737 24.57 -13.43 -9.40
CA ASP A 737 24.97 -14.64 -10.13
C ASP A 737 24.70 -14.47 -11.62
N VAL A 738 23.55 -13.90 -11.98
CA VAL A 738 23.22 -13.52 -13.37
C VAL A 738 24.29 -12.57 -13.92
N ARG A 739 24.70 -11.58 -13.14
CA ARG A 739 25.73 -10.62 -13.55
C ARG A 739 27.11 -11.25 -13.69
N ILE A 740 27.49 -12.15 -12.78
CA ILE A 740 28.76 -12.87 -12.84
C ILE A 740 28.82 -13.71 -14.12
N GLU A 741 27.76 -14.48 -14.42
CA GLU A 741 27.69 -15.27 -15.65
C GLU A 741 27.76 -14.41 -16.92
N GLU A 742 27.10 -13.26 -16.94
CA GLU A 742 27.21 -12.31 -18.07
C GLU A 742 28.64 -11.80 -18.27
N LEU A 743 29.33 -11.47 -17.16
CA LEU A 743 30.70 -10.99 -17.19
C LEU A 743 31.65 -12.11 -17.62
N GLU A 744 31.48 -13.33 -17.10
CA GLU A 744 32.22 -14.52 -17.51
C GLU A 744 31.99 -14.82 -18.99
N ALA A 745 30.74 -14.82 -19.48
CA ALA A 745 30.45 -15.01 -20.90
C ALA A 745 31.12 -13.94 -21.79
N ARG A 746 31.15 -12.68 -21.34
CA ARG A 746 31.87 -11.60 -22.04
C ARG A 746 33.38 -11.80 -22.02
N LEU A 747 33.95 -12.21 -20.89
CA LEU A 747 35.38 -12.51 -20.77
C LEU A 747 35.76 -13.71 -21.64
N ALA A 748 34.92 -14.73 -21.72
CA ALA A 748 35.12 -15.89 -22.58
C ALA A 748 35.05 -15.50 -24.06
N ALA A 749 34.06 -14.69 -24.45
CA ALA A 749 33.96 -14.15 -25.81
C ALA A 749 35.18 -13.27 -26.20
N LEU A 750 35.83 -12.64 -25.23
CA LEU A 750 37.06 -11.85 -25.42
C LEU A 750 38.35 -12.71 -25.32
N GLY A 751 38.24 -14.03 -25.10
CA GLY A 751 39.39 -14.93 -24.94
C GLY A 751 40.19 -14.69 -23.65
N ALA A 752 39.63 -13.96 -22.68
CA ALA A 752 40.27 -13.63 -21.42
C ALA A 752 40.11 -14.72 -20.34
N LEU A 753 39.09 -15.58 -20.48
CA LEU A 753 38.99 -16.82 -19.70
C LEU A 753 39.84 -17.90 -20.37
N LYS A 754 41.07 -18.09 -19.87
CA LYS A 754 41.83 -19.31 -20.17
C LYS A 754 41.14 -20.47 -19.45
N GLU A 755 40.93 -21.58 -20.15
CA GLU A 755 40.50 -22.84 -19.53
C GLU A 755 41.38 -23.13 -18.32
N GLU A 756 40.81 -23.04 -17.11
CA GLU A 756 41.44 -23.64 -15.95
C GLU A 756 41.47 -25.14 -16.22
N LYS A 757 42.68 -25.67 -16.46
CA LYS A 757 42.91 -27.10 -16.42
C LYS A 757 42.51 -27.58 -15.03
N GLN A 758 41.42 -28.36 -14.97
CA GLN A 758 41.00 -29.13 -13.80
C GLN A 758 42.15 -29.96 -13.22
#